data_AF-A0A2T3AT37-F1
#
_entry.id   AF-A0A2T3AT37-F1
#
_cell.length_a   1.000
_cell.length_b   1.000
_cell.length_c   1.000
_cell.angle_alpha   90.00
_cell.angle_beta   90.00
_cell.angle_gamma   90.00
#
_symmetry.space_group_name_H-M   'P 1'
#
loop_
_entity.id
_entity.type
_entity.pdbx_description
1 polymer ?
#
loop_
_entity_poly.entity_id
_entity_poly.type
_entity_poly.pdbx_seq_one_letter_code
_entity_poly.pdbx_strand_id
1 'polypeptide(L)'
;RRRSRTDHGRASGQHSPMHRRDSNMSTSSFLDDVEMAHEEVFGGPMAESVPTSVSSFAHRRGRADSSASFTYYQEDEDEDAGAVLPLLEDDSAILDEEEDIQDEENDSADLEAGGLSTIRRPSSTRSKASVHDRLLRSDSTRTDGSNFDRGHRTSQKIYIVTEDLTIAVAGFQTSTFGYALYVTICVLTLGIGYLLLRWLPRWKVRIVGRPSPLGHCSWVVIENQWGEFVIQDVESHEYGRFVSTVFGSSEKKFVVSYEDDDPILDELRILDYRYMRFCYNPLKDRFILCNSWKDPAWTDVKSIRAGIDGDEKENRELVFGKNLIDIKQKTIPQLLVDEAFHPFYVFQVASLILWSLDEYYYYAACIFLISVTMRRLREISRFECDVRVLRNSFWRYIPSSELVPGDVYEVTDPALTQFPCDSILLAGDCIVNESMLTGESVPVSKVPASDESLHRLNLAASSIAPELARHFLFCGTKIIRARRPQDDKDDEAVALAMTVRTGFNTTKGALVRSMLFPKPSGFKFYRDSFRYISVMGGVAMLGFIASFVNFVRLRLAWHLIIIRALDLITIVVPPALPATLTIGTNFALSRLRKKQIFCISPQRVNVGGKLDIICFDKTGTLTEDGLDVLGIRVAQKPSNRFSDILPDAQSLLPGAAYERDPTVEYDHHKAALYTMATCHSLRMVDGELVGDPLDLKMFDFTGWTFEEGEQRAGNTEDEDQGGLSPSIARPPAGMEYDLDDNEDGQNSPRSPIELGVLKSFEFVSQLRRASVIVRNFGSPGCDIYVKGAPECMKDICKAESFPSDYEDLLAYYTHRGFRVIACATKHIAKLNWVKVQKMKRDEAESGLDFIGFIIFENKLKPSTTGVLDELSKAGIRKVMCTGDNILTAISVARECNLIDRTAHCFVPRFVEGDSQDPKACLSWESIDNNIYRLDERTLTPLPPPAEGDASLPYDISNLRNYSLAVSGEVFRWIVDFAPPEVLQRMLVCGQVFARMSPDEKHELVEKLQSIGYCCGFCGDGANDCGALKAADVGISLSEAEASVAAPFTSRVFDITCVPEVIREGRAALVTSFSCFKYMSLYSAIQFTSVSFLYASASNLGDFQFLFIDLLLILPIAIFMGWTGPFPVLSKKRPTANLVSRKVLTPLLGQVAISILIQAVAFQAVRRQPWFIPPHLDREKSNIENSENTTLFLVSCYEYILSGIVLSVGRPFRRPMSHNLPFVVTIVVTLLFSSYMLFDPSDWLAKFMQLTKMSWGF
;
A
#
# COMPACT_ATOMS: atom_id res chain seq x y z
N ARG A 1 38.15 -8.77 -51.16
CA ARG A 1 38.96 -7.62 -51.68
C ARG A 1 38.85 -6.52 -50.62
N ARG A 2 39.90 -5.90 -50.07
CA ARG A 2 41.37 -5.92 -50.30
C ARG A 2 42.12 -6.06 -48.96
N ARG A 3 43.36 -6.60 -48.99
CA ARG A 3 44.49 -6.40 -48.02
C ARG A 3 44.23 -6.80 -46.53
N SER A 4 44.83 -7.87 -45.97
CA SER A 4 46.26 -8.20 -45.66
C SER A 4 46.64 -7.81 -44.21
N ARG A 5 47.38 -8.57 -43.39
CA ARG A 5 48.31 -9.74 -43.55
C ARG A 5 48.45 -10.45 -42.17
N THR A 6 48.50 -11.80 -42.03
CA THR A 6 49.70 -12.67 -41.75
C THR A 6 50.62 -12.22 -40.58
N ASP A 7 51.16 -13.08 -39.69
CA ASP A 7 51.07 -14.56 -39.55
C ASP A 7 51.59 -15.11 -38.20
N HIS A 8 51.20 -16.37 -37.88
CA HIS A 8 51.88 -17.40 -37.04
C HIS A 8 52.25 -17.12 -35.55
N GLY A 9 52.29 -18.11 -34.62
CA GLY A 9 51.91 -19.54 -34.71
C GLY A 9 52.48 -20.44 -33.58
N ARG A 10 52.10 -21.73 -33.57
CA ARG A 10 52.39 -22.84 -32.60
C ARG A 10 51.57 -22.77 -31.29
N ALA A 11 50.93 -23.81 -30.74
CA ALA A 11 51.21 -25.26 -30.59
C ALA A 11 52.25 -25.57 -29.49
N SER A 12 52.08 -26.54 -28.56
CA SER A 12 51.09 -27.64 -28.45
C SER A 12 50.97 -28.18 -27.01
N GLY A 13 49.84 -28.79 -26.63
CA GLY A 13 49.71 -29.60 -25.41
C GLY A 13 48.40 -30.41 -25.38
N GLN A 14 48.48 -31.74 -25.21
CA GLN A 14 47.32 -32.64 -25.15
C GLN A 14 47.17 -33.21 -23.74
N HIS A 15 45.93 -33.32 -23.24
CA HIS A 15 45.40 -34.62 -22.79
C HIS A 15 43.87 -34.58 -22.61
N SER A 16 43.24 -35.70 -22.91
CA SER A 16 41.82 -36.06 -22.69
C SER A 16 41.79 -37.58 -22.40
N PRO A 17 40.64 -38.26 -22.17
CA PRO A 17 39.25 -37.79 -22.04
C PRO A 17 38.49 -38.41 -20.84
N MET A 18 37.21 -38.04 -20.65
CA MET A 18 36.09 -39.02 -20.72
C MET A 18 34.72 -38.33 -20.79
N HIS A 19 33.78 -38.92 -21.54
CA HIS A 19 32.42 -38.41 -21.70
C HIS A 19 31.48 -38.85 -20.56
N ARG A 20 30.47 -38.02 -20.25
CA ARG A 20 29.14 -38.55 -19.91
C ARG A 20 27.99 -37.67 -20.42
N ARG A 21 27.48 -38.09 -21.59
CA ARG A 21 26.12 -37.89 -22.17
C ARG A 21 25.26 -36.71 -21.72
N ASP A 22 24.81 -35.98 -22.72
CA ASP A 22 23.67 -35.05 -22.68
C ASP A 22 22.38 -35.70 -22.20
N SER A 23 21.52 -34.90 -21.56
CA SER A 23 20.09 -35.18 -21.41
C SER A 23 19.27 -33.90 -21.58
N ASN A 24 18.80 -33.67 -22.81
CA ASN A 24 17.68 -32.81 -23.22
C ASN A 24 17.45 -31.49 -22.45
N MET A 25 17.75 -30.36 -23.09
CA MET A 25 17.26 -29.04 -22.64
C MET A 25 15.73 -29.05 -22.50
N SER A 26 15.24 -28.62 -21.34
CA SER A 26 13.86 -28.14 -21.17
C SER A 26 13.79 -26.64 -21.48
N THR A 27 12.64 -26.19 -21.97
CA THR A 27 12.47 -24.83 -22.50
C THR A 27 11.94 -23.84 -21.46
N SER A 28 12.54 -22.64 -21.43
CA SER A 28 11.99 -21.38 -20.91
C SER A 28 11.40 -21.43 -19.49
N SER A 29 12.27 -21.23 -18.50
CA SER A 29 11.93 -20.61 -17.22
C SER A 29 11.38 -19.18 -17.44
N PHE A 30 10.62 -18.66 -16.47
CA PHE A 30 9.83 -17.42 -16.60
C PHE A 30 10.28 -16.27 -15.68
N LEU A 31 11.47 -16.40 -15.06
CA LEU A 31 11.94 -15.47 -14.02
C LEU A 31 13.44 -15.12 -14.06
N ASP A 32 14.25 -15.72 -14.95
CA ASP A 32 15.68 -15.39 -15.04
C ASP A 32 15.93 -14.02 -15.68
N ASP A 33 14.99 -13.49 -16.47
CA ASP A 33 14.98 -12.10 -16.97
C ASP A 33 14.65 -11.05 -15.87
N VAL A 34 14.80 -11.42 -14.58
CA VAL A 34 15.07 -10.48 -13.50
C VAL A 34 16.56 -10.62 -13.15
N GLU A 35 17.40 -10.36 -14.15
CA GLU A 35 18.81 -10.07 -13.92
C GLU A 35 18.88 -8.88 -12.95
N MET A 36 19.30 -9.16 -11.72
CA MET A 36 19.81 -8.14 -10.83
C MET A 36 20.98 -7.47 -11.55
N ALA A 37 20.85 -6.17 -11.85
CA ALA A 37 21.86 -5.42 -12.58
C ALA A 37 23.14 -5.26 -11.74
N HIS A 38 23.99 -6.29 -11.81
CA HIS A 38 25.40 -6.14 -11.49
C HIS A 38 26.04 -5.32 -12.63
N GLU A 39 26.90 -4.37 -12.25
CA GLU A 39 27.71 -3.50 -13.13
C GLU A 39 27.09 -2.20 -13.70
N GLU A 40 25.86 -1.79 -13.34
CA GLU A 40 25.43 -0.39 -13.48
C GLU A 40 24.94 0.20 -12.14
N VAL A 41 25.41 1.42 -11.83
CA VAL A 41 25.42 1.99 -10.48
C VAL A 41 24.59 3.29 -10.44
N PHE A 42 23.53 3.26 -9.62
CA PHE A 42 22.75 4.36 -9.03
C PHE A 42 22.13 5.46 -9.94
N GLY A 43 20.89 5.81 -9.61
CA GLY A 43 20.08 6.80 -10.31
C GLY A 43 18.64 6.80 -9.81
N GLY A 44 18.44 6.97 -8.49
CA GLY A 44 17.14 6.82 -7.83
C GLY A 44 16.96 7.78 -6.63
N PRO A 45 15.72 8.19 -6.34
CA PRO A 45 15.43 9.54 -5.81
C PRO A 45 15.48 9.67 -4.28
N MET A 46 15.60 10.92 -3.82
CA MET A 46 15.64 11.30 -2.40
C MET A 46 14.95 12.65 -2.14
N ALA A 47 14.40 12.83 -0.93
CA ALA A 47 13.60 13.99 -0.55
C ALA A 47 14.19 14.74 0.65
N GLU A 48 14.26 16.07 0.58
CA GLU A 48 14.91 16.90 1.60
C GLU A 48 13.98 17.37 2.74
N SER A 49 13.49 16.43 3.53
CA SER A 49 12.97 16.74 4.87
C SER A 49 13.73 15.95 5.92
N VAL A 50 14.99 16.35 6.17
CA VAL A 50 15.86 15.72 7.16
C VAL A 50 15.72 16.37 8.55
N PRO A 51 14.93 15.79 9.45
CA PRO A 51 15.46 15.07 10.59
C PRO A 51 15.97 13.70 10.12
N THR A 52 16.84 13.03 10.90
CA THR A 52 17.46 11.76 10.47
C THR A 52 16.45 10.66 10.09
N SER A 53 16.90 9.56 9.47
CA SER A 53 16.18 8.35 8.97
C SER A 53 15.45 7.53 10.07
N VAL A 54 14.64 8.24 10.85
CA VAL A 54 14.54 8.14 12.31
C VAL A 54 13.26 8.88 12.74
N SER A 55 12.97 10.04 12.15
CA SER A 55 11.75 10.83 12.40
C SER A 55 10.51 10.35 11.64
N SER A 56 10.68 9.71 10.48
CA SER A 56 9.61 9.10 9.68
C SER A 56 8.78 8.05 10.46
N PHE A 57 9.32 7.57 11.59
CA PHE A 57 8.70 6.60 12.49
C PHE A 57 8.37 7.14 13.91
N ALA A 58 8.67 8.41 14.20
CA ALA A 58 8.88 8.88 15.58
C ALA A 58 7.62 9.33 16.37
N HIS A 59 6.50 9.64 15.72
CA HIS A 59 5.35 10.30 16.38
C HIS A 59 4.03 9.53 16.34
N ARG A 60 4.08 8.23 16.68
CA ARG A 60 2.91 7.57 17.27
C ARG A 60 2.77 7.95 18.75
N ARG A 61 2.18 9.12 19.01
CA ARG A 61 1.47 9.37 20.28
C ARG A 61 0.44 8.25 20.47
N GLY A 62 0.09 7.94 21.72
CA GLY A 62 -1.06 7.08 21.99
C GLY A 62 -2.29 7.67 21.31
N ARG A 63 -2.96 6.89 20.45
CA ARG A 63 -4.24 7.32 19.84
C ARG A 63 -5.24 7.59 20.97
N ALA A 64 -5.76 8.81 21.04
CA ALA A 64 -7.14 8.96 21.50
C ALA A 64 -8.03 8.15 20.53
N ASP A 65 -9.03 7.45 21.06
CA ASP A 65 -9.69 6.39 20.29
C ASP A 65 -10.34 6.93 19.01
N SER A 66 -10.07 6.25 17.90
CA SER A 66 -10.40 6.80 16.59
C SER A 66 -11.91 6.78 16.36
N SER A 67 -12.50 7.98 16.27
CA SER A 67 -13.92 8.23 15.98
C SER A 67 -14.43 7.69 14.63
N ALA A 68 -13.62 6.93 13.90
CA ALA A 68 -13.91 6.27 12.63
C ALA A 68 -14.91 5.09 12.73
N SER A 69 -15.81 5.07 13.71
CA SER A 69 -16.97 4.17 13.73
C SER A 69 -18.28 4.95 13.95
N PHE A 70 -19.00 5.22 12.84
CA PHE A 70 -20.35 5.80 12.88
C PHE A 70 -21.39 4.75 13.29
N THR A 71 -21.27 4.20 14.50
CA THR A 71 -22.25 3.32 15.16
C THR A 71 -22.30 3.53 16.67
N TYR A 72 -22.79 4.70 17.08
CA TYR A 72 -23.69 4.88 18.23
C TYR A 72 -23.22 4.26 19.57
N TYR A 73 -22.13 4.79 20.12
CA TYR A 73 -21.84 4.72 21.55
C TYR A 73 -21.40 6.09 22.05
N GLN A 74 -21.70 6.34 23.32
CA GLN A 74 -21.31 7.47 24.13
C GLN A 74 -20.85 6.84 25.45
N GLU A 75 -19.60 7.08 25.84
CA GLU A 75 -19.01 6.57 27.08
C GLU A 75 -18.52 7.80 27.87
N ASP A 76 -18.77 7.79 29.18
CA ASP A 76 -18.61 8.95 30.05
C ASP A 76 -17.16 9.14 30.52
N GLU A 77 -16.81 10.37 30.91
CA GLU A 77 -15.45 10.75 31.34
C GLU A 77 -15.25 10.44 32.83
N ASP A 78 -14.40 9.45 33.15
CA ASP A 78 -13.82 9.28 34.49
C ASP A 78 -12.43 9.96 34.53
N GLU A 79 -12.37 11.18 35.10
CA GLU A 79 -11.10 11.84 35.43
C GLU A 79 -10.45 11.19 36.67
N ASP A 80 -9.14 10.91 36.62
CA ASP A 80 -8.36 10.55 37.81
C ASP A 80 -7.05 11.35 37.85
N ALA A 81 -7.19 12.68 37.95
CA ALA A 81 -6.09 13.61 38.15
C ALA A 81 -5.66 13.63 39.63
N GLY A 82 -4.37 13.38 39.89
CA GLY A 82 -3.87 13.06 41.23
C GLY A 82 -4.11 14.12 42.30
N ALA A 83 -4.86 13.76 43.34
CA ALA A 83 -5.15 14.63 44.47
C ALA A 83 -3.93 14.92 45.36
N VAL A 84 -3.53 16.19 45.43
CA VAL A 84 -2.66 16.73 46.49
C VAL A 84 -3.53 17.57 47.44
N LEU A 85 -3.75 17.07 48.66
CA LEU A 85 -4.37 17.83 49.76
C LEU A 85 -3.50 19.04 50.13
N PRO A 86 -4.11 20.21 50.41
CA PRO A 86 -4.44 20.50 51.82
C PRO A 86 -5.69 21.37 52.12
N LEU A 87 -6.32 21.05 53.26
CA LEU A 87 -6.93 21.95 54.27
C LEU A 87 -8.12 22.88 53.94
N LEU A 88 -9.27 22.49 54.54
CA LEU A 88 -10.16 23.28 55.44
C LEU A 88 -11.00 24.48 54.93
N GLU A 89 -12.10 24.68 55.66
CA GLU A 89 -13.02 25.85 55.72
C GLU A 89 -13.84 26.18 54.46
N ASP A 90 -15.02 26.81 54.55
CA ASP A 90 -16.17 26.53 55.44
C ASP A 90 -17.46 27.11 54.80
N ASP A 91 -18.61 26.67 55.31
CA ASP A 91 -19.90 27.38 55.37
C ASP A 91 -20.69 27.83 54.11
N SER A 92 -22.00 28.02 54.36
CA SER A 92 -23.02 28.77 53.61
C SER A 92 -23.74 28.15 52.39
N ALA A 93 -25.08 28.31 52.40
CA ALA A 93 -26.03 28.01 51.34
C ALA A 93 -27.05 29.15 51.19
N ILE A 94 -27.65 29.30 50.00
CA ILE A 94 -28.84 30.07 49.60
C ILE A 94 -29.10 29.66 48.12
N LEU A 95 -30.25 29.16 47.63
CA LEU A 95 -31.70 29.45 47.75
C LEU A 95 -32.26 30.29 46.59
N ASP A 96 -33.48 29.91 46.15
CA ASP A 96 -34.49 30.65 45.33
C ASP A 96 -34.10 30.97 43.85
N GLU A 97 -34.95 31.26 42.84
CA GLU A 97 -36.41 31.22 42.48
C GLU A 97 -36.43 31.43 40.91
N GLU A 98 -37.36 31.08 40.00
CA GLU A 98 -38.71 30.43 39.84
C GLU A 98 -38.52 29.13 38.97
N GLU A 99 -39.39 28.15 38.67
CA GLU A 99 -40.83 27.94 38.33
C GLU A 99 -41.28 28.08 36.84
N ASP A 100 -42.41 27.40 36.52
CA ASP A 100 -43.22 27.32 35.26
C ASP A 100 -42.88 26.36 34.07
N ILE A 101 -43.82 25.58 33.49
CA ILE A 101 -45.13 25.04 33.97
C ILE A 101 -45.70 23.90 33.04
N GLN A 102 -46.42 22.91 33.60
CA GLN A 102 -47.47 22.00 33.02
C GLN A 102 -47.15 21.12 31.76
N ASP A 103 -47.84 20.01 31.41
CA ASP A 103 -48.67 18.97 32.05
C ASP A 103 -48.75 17.77 31.04
N GLU A 104 -49.37 16.58 31.21
CA GLU A 104 -50.47 16.11 32.07
C GLU A 104 -50.42 14.55 32.20
N GLU A 105 -50.66 13.99 33.40
CA GLU A 105 -51.36 12.70 33.71
C GLU A 105 -50.92 11.31 33.10
N ASN A 106 -51.15 10.14 33.73
CA ASN A 106 -51.88 9.82 34.98
C ASN A 106 -51.42 8.50 35.68
N ASP A 107 -51.55 8.47 37.02
CA ASP A 107 -51.93 7.37 37.96
C ASP A 107 -51.32 5.92 37.91
N SER A 108 -51.17 5.17 39.02
CA SER A 108 -51.46 5.43 40.46
C SER A 108 -50.75 4.46 41.44
N ALA A 109 -50.41 4.98 42.65
CA ALA A 109 -50.50 4.37 44.00
C ALA A 109 -49.69 3.12 44.48
N ASP A 110 -49.12 3.28 45.69
CA ASP A 110 -49.07 2.36 46.85
C ASP A 110 -48.31 1.00 46.84
N LEU A 111 -47.70 0.51 47.95
CA LEU A 111 -47.11 1.10 49.17
C LEU A 111 -46.28 0.02 49.93
N GLU A 112 -45.48 0.44 50.92
CA GLU A 112 -44.85 -0.33 52.04
C GLU A 112 -43.98 -1.60 51.80
N ALA A 113 -42.70 -1.46 52.21
CA ALA A 113 -41.95 -2.28 53.18
C ALA A 113 -41.94 -3.84 53.16
N GLY A 114 -40.74 -4.41 53.32
CA GLY A 114 -40.53 -5.80 53.76
C GLY A 114 -39.21 -6.40 53.28
N GLY A 115 -38.35 -6.86 54.20
CA GLY A 115 -37.03 -7.41 53.86
C GLY A 115 -36.84 -8.90 54.18
N LEU A 116 -35.62 -9.37 53.89
CA LEU A 116 -34.98 -10.62 54.31
C LEU A 116 -35.12 -11.90 53.43
N SER A 117 -33.95 -12.51 53.18
CA SER A 117 -33.69 -13.95 52.98
C SER A 117 -34.39 -14.73 51.85
N THR A 118 -33.63 -14.92 50.76
CA THR A 118 -33.34 -16.21 50.10
C THR A 118 -34.44 -17.28 49.94
N ILE A 119 -34.75 -17.65 48.69
CA ILE A 119 -34.81 -19.06 48.25
C ILE A 119 -34.58 -19.16 46.72
N ARG A 120 -33.88 -20.22 46.27
CA ARG A 120 -33.66 -20.51 44.85
C ARG A 120 -34.86 -21.26 44.24
N ARG A 121 -35.31 -20.87 43.03
CA ARG A 121 -35.54 -21.79 41.89
C ARG A 121 -35.68 -21.04 40.55
N PRO A 122 -35.41 -21.67 39.40
CA PRO A 122 -35.15 -20.96 38.14
C PRO A 122 -36.40 -20.76 37.27
N SER A 123 -36.55 -19.58 36.67
CA SER A 123 -37.41 -19.34 35.52
C SER A 123 -36.65 -19.64 34.22
N SER A 124 -37.24 -20.44 33.32
CA SER A 124 -36.57 -20.94 32.13
C SER A 124 -36.83 -20.10 30.88
N THR A 125 -35.97 -19.13 30.58
CA THR A 125 -35.96 -18.41 29.30
C THR A 125 -34.85 -18.93 28.38
N ARG A 126 -35.14 -20.03 27.65
CA ARG A 126 -34.39 -20.41 26.45
C ARG A 126 -34.56 -19.32 25.38
N SER A 127 -33.67 -18.33 25.35
CA SER A 127 -33.53 -17.43 24.21
C SER A 127 -33.15 -18.27 22.98
N LYS A 128 -34.01 -18.26 21.96
CA LYS A 128 -33.75 -18.97 20.70
C LYS A 128 -32.66 -18.21 19.95
N ALA A 129 -31.47 -18.80 19.86
CA ALA A 129 -30.31 -18.15 19.24
C ALA A 129 -30.62 -17.64 17.83
N SER A 130 -30.50 -16.31 17.67
CA SER A 130 -30.64 -15.57 16.42
C SER A 130 -29.68 -16.09 15.34
N VAL A 131 -29.92 -15.68 14.09
CA VAL A 131 -29.17 -16.17 12.92
C VAL A 131 -28.33 -15.05 12.28
N HIS A 132 -28.26 -13.86 12.89
CA HIS A 132 -27.73 -12.64 12.25
C HIS A 132 -26.75 -11.81 13.06
N ASP A 133 -26.56 -12.07 14.36
CA ASP A 133 -25.62 -11.27 15.14
C ASP A 133 -24.16 -11.65 14.83
N ARG A 134 -23.32 -10.61 14.73
CA ARG A 134 -21.87 -10.73 14.59
C ARG A 134 -21.26 -10.90 15.97
N LEU A 135 -20.10 -11.54 16.10
CA LEU A 135 -19.38 -11.59 17.39
C LEU A 135 -19.04 -10.18 17.89
N LEU A 136 -18.81 -9.25 16.96
CA LEU A 136 -18.62 -7.81 17.21
C LEU A 136 -19.88 -7.04 17.65
N ARG A 137 -21.06 -7.69 17.72
CA ARG A 137 -22.35 -7.05 18.05
C ARG A 137 -23.01 -7.60 19.33
N SER A 138 -22.25 -8.33 20.15
CA SER A 138 -22.65 -8.61 21.53
C SER A 138 -22.41 -7.36 22.37
N ASP A 139 -23.40 -6.90 23.13
CA ASP A 139 -23.23 -5.81 24.09
C ASP A 139 -22.11 -6.17 25.06
N SER A 140 -21.03 -5.38 25.05
CA SER A 140 -19.82 -5.66 25.85
C SER A 140 -19.38 -4.48 26.71
N THR A 141 -20.22 -3.47 26.89
CA THR A 141 -20.04 -2.42 27.92
C THR A 141 -20.08 -2.99 29.35
N ARG A 142 -20.39 -4.29 29.51
CA ARG A 142 -20.29 -5.03 30.78
C ARG A 142 -19.00 -5.85 30.97
N THR A 143 -18.04 -5.87 30.03
CA THR A 143 -16.89 -6.80 30.10
C THR A 143 -15.59 -6.22 30.66
N ASP A 144 -15.44 -4.90 30.74
CA ASP A 144 -14.20 -4.29 31.25
C ASP A 144 -14.31 -3.83 32.72
N GLY A 145 -15.53 -3.74 33.25
CA GLY A 145 -15.79 -3.48 34.69
C GLY A 145 -15.81 -4.72 35.60
N SER A 146 -15.71 -5.96 35.07
CA SER A 146 -15.84 -7.18 35.87
C SER A 146 -14.51 -7.60 36.53
N ASN A 147 -14.15 -6.92 37.61
CA ASN A 147 -13.09 -7.35 38.52
C ASN A 147 -13.40 -8.73 39.14
N PHE A 148 -12.36 -9.55 39.34
CA PHE A 148 -12.37 -10.85 40.05
C PHE A 148 -13.30 -11.97 39.54
N ASP A 149 -13.00 -12.54 38.36
CA ASP A 149 -13.24 -13.98 38.12
C ASP A 149 -12.17 -14.55 37.16
N ARG A 150 -11.24 -15.37 37.68
CA ARG A 150 -10.09 -15.91 36.92
C ARG A 150 -10.44 -17.25 36.27
N GLY A 151 -10.18 -17.41 34.96
CA GLY A 151 -10.21 -18.70 34.26
C GLY A 151 -11.52 -19.05 33.55
N HIS A 152 -12.39 -18.07 33.31
CA HIS A 152 -13.69 -18.25 32.66
C HIS A 152 -13.88 -17.39 31.38
N ARG A 153 -12.83 -16.71 30.89
CA ARG A 153 -12.93 -15.92 29.65
C ARG A 153 -13.16 -16.83 28.45
N THR A 154 -14.33 -16.72 27.81
CA THR A 154 -14.68 -17.48 26.59
C THR A 154 -14.39 -16.73 25.29
N SER A 155 -14.25 -15.41 25.34
CA SER A 155 -13.89 -14.57 24.19
C SER A 155 -13.10 -13.33 24.59
N GLN A 156 -12.36 -12.79 23.62
CA GLN A 156 -11.48 -11.62 23.77
C GLN A 156 -11.54 -10.77 22.49
N LYS A 157 -11.47 -9.45 22.63
CA LYS A 157 -11.14 -8.54 21.54
C LYS A 157 -9.63 -8.28 21.60
N ILE A 158 -8.94 -8.28 20.46
CA ILE A 158 -7.53 -7.90 20.35
C ILE A 158 -7.40 -6.89 19.21
N TYR A 159 -6.70 -5.78 19.48
CA TYR A 159 -6.30 -4.81 18.46
C TYR A 159 -4.84 -5.07 18.05
N ILE A 160 -4.62 -5.24 16.76
CA ILE A 160 -3.32 -5.52 16.16
C ILE A 160 -2.75 -4.22 15.59
N VAL A 161 -1.91 -3.55 16.39
CA VAL A 161 -1.29 -2.25 16.08
C VAL A 161 -0.48 -2.23 14.78
N THR A 162 0.04 -3.40 14.35
CA THR A 162 0.87 -3.54 13.13
C THR A 162 0.06 -3.79 11.85
N GLU A 163 -1.23 -4.13 11.92
CA GLU A 163 -2.12 -4.27 10.76
C GLU A 163 -3.28 -3.25 10.74
N ASP A 164 -3.43 -2.45 11.80
CA ASP A 164 -4.60 -1.60 12.10
C ASP A 164 -5.91 -2.40 12.02
N LEU A 165 -5.93 -3.49 12.80
CA LEU A 165 -6.92 -4.55 12.70
C LEU A 165 -7.42 -4.99 14.08
N THR A 166 -8.71 -4.79 14.33
CA THR A 166 -9.43 -5.44 15.44
C THR A 166 -9.90 -6.84 15.04
N ILE A 167 -9.63 -7.81 15.92
CA ILE A 167 -10.15 -9.18 15.84
C ILE A 167 -10.90 -9.56 17.13
N ALA A 168 -11.99 -10.28 16.98
CA ALA A 168 -12.67 -10.97 18.08
C ALA A 168 -12.33 -12.46 18.01
N VAL A 169 -11.72 -12.99 19.06
CA VAL A 169 -11.33 -14.40 19.20
C VAL A 169 -12.23 -15.07 20.24
N ALA A 170 -12.86 -16.19 19.90
CA ALA A 170 -13.74 -16.94 20.80
C ALA A 170 -13.34 -18.43 20.87
N GLY A 171 -13.27 -18.99 22.08
CA GLY A 171 -12.83 -20.34 22.35
C GLY A 171 -13.93 -21.40 22.22
N PHE A 172 -13.63 -22.50 21.54
CA PHE A 172 -14.53 -23.64 21.37
C PHE A 172 -13.84 -24.99 21.64
N GLN A 173 -14.67 -26.00 21.90
CA GLN A 173 -14.29 -27.40 21.99
C GLN A 173 -15.22 -28.23 21.11
N THR A 174 -14.71 -29.31 20.51
CA THR A 174 -15.50 -30.26 19.73
C THR A 174 -16.48 -31.04 20.62
N SER A 175 -17.77 -30.85 20.41
CA SER A 175 -18.80 -31.70 21.04
C SER A 175 -18.81 -33.08 20.37
N THR A 176 -18.69 -34.15 21.14
CA THR A 176 -18.79 -35.54 20.62
C THR A 176 -20.14 -35.80 19.97
N PHE A 177 -21.24 -35.35 20.60
CA PHE A 177 -22.59 -35.42 20.03
C PHE A 177 -22.76 -34.52 18.79
N GLY A 178 -22.24 -33.29 18.85
CA GLY A 178 -22.28 -32.37 17.71
C GLY A 178 -21.49 -32.86 16.49
N TYR A 179 -20.32 -33.46 16.73
CA TYR A 179 -19.51 -34.10 15.70
C TYR A 179 -20.15 -35.38 15.16
N ALA A 180 -20.74 -36.22 16.01
CA ALA A 180 -21.51 -37.38 15.58
C ALA A 180 -22.68 -36.97 14.68
N LEU A 181 -23.47 -35.95 15.09
CA LEU A 181 -24.55 -35.39 14.28
C LEU A 181 -24.03 -34.83 12.94
N TYR A 182 -22.91 -34.13 12.93
CA TYR A 182 -22.24 -33.66 11.71
C TYR A 182 -21.86 -34.83 10.78
N VAL A 183 -21.26 -35.90 11.31
CA VAL A 183 -20.91 -37.10 10.52
C VAL A 183 -22.18 -37.80 10.00
N THR A 184 -23.21 -37.95 10.83
CA THR A 184 -24.50 -38.53 10.41
C THR A 184 -25.15 -37.70 9.30
N ILE A 185 -25.14 -36.37 9.39
CA ILE A 185 -25.61 -35.48 8.31
C ILE A 185 -24.79 -35.71 7.04
N CYS A 186 -23.46 -35.73 7.13
CA CYS A 186 -22.58 -35.96 5.97
C CYS A 186 -22.83 -37.33 5.31
N VAL A 187 -23.01 -38.40 6.09
CA VAL A 187 -23.28 -39.75 5.57
C VAL A 187 -24.67 -39.86 4.95
N LEU A 188 -25.72 -39.41 5.64
CA LEU A 188 -27.11 -39.47 5.13
C LEU A 188 -27.31 -38.62 3.86
N THR A 189 -26.48 -37.60 3.65
CA THR A 189 -26.54 -36.71 2.47
C THR A 189 -25.47 -37.02 1.43
N LEU A 190 -24.77 -38.16 1.53
CA LEU A 190 -23.71 -38.59 0.61
C LEU A 190 -22.65 -37.48 0.33
N GLY A 191 -22.31 -36.71 1.36
CA GLY A 191 -21.34 -35.60 1.31
C GLY A 191 -21.91 -34.21 1.02
N ILE A 192 -23.18 -34.08 0.63
CA ILE A 192 -23.77 -32.75 0.34
C ILE A 192 -23.81 -31.87 1.61
N GLY A 193 -24.07 -32.46 2.78
CA GLY A 193 -24.02 -31.78 4.06
C GLY A 193 -22.62 -31.26 4.45
N TYR A 194 -21.56 -31.96 4.03
CA TYR A 194 -20.18 -31.47 4.19
C TYR A 194 -19.95 -30.19 3.39
N LEU A 195 -20.41 -30.16 2.13
CA LEU A 195 -20.27 -28.98 1.25
C LEU A 195 -21.04 -27.77 1.78
N LEU A 196 -22.30 -27.96 2.19
CA LEU A 196 -23.12 -26.88 2.76
C LEU A 196 -22.51 -26.30 4.04
N LEU A 197 -21.97 -27.14 4.93
CA LEU A 197 -21.34 -26.69 6.17
C LEU A 197 -19.91 -26.17 5.97
N ARG A 198 -19.25 -26.51 4.87
CA ARG A 198 -18.00 -25.88 4.40
C ARG A 198 -18.25 -24.48 3.85
N TRP A 199 -19.33 -24.26 3.10
CA TRP A 199 -19.71 -22.94 2.59
C TRP A 199 -20.35 -22.02 3.66
N LEU A 200 -20.98 -22.60 4.67
CA LEU A 200 -21.58 -21.89 5.81
C LEU A 200 -20.83 -22.23 7.12
N PRO A 201 -19.59 -21.75 7.33
CA PRO A 201 -18.77 -22.12 8.49
C PRO A 201 -19.43 -21.77 9.83
N ARG A 202 -20.24 -20.70 9.90
CA ARG A 202 -21.05 -20.38 11.09
C ARG A 202 -22.03 -21.49 11.48
N TRP A 203 -22.55 -22.25 10.51
CA TRP A 203 -23.43 -23.41 10.77
C TRP A 203 -22.61 -24.62 11.24
N LYS A 204 -21.42 -24.86 10.66
CA LYS A 204 -20.47 -25.89 11.16
C LYS A 204 -20.12 -25.64 12.63
N VAL A 205 -19.75 -24.41 12.99
CA VAL A 205 -19.45 -24.00 14.37
C VAL A 205 -20.66 -24.24 15.29
N ARG A 206 -21.87 -23.87 14.88
CA ARG A 206 -23.11 -24.05 15.67
C ARG A 206 -23.52 -25.53 15.86
N ILE A 207 -23.05 -26.45 15.00
CA ILE A 207 -23.33 -27.90 15.13
C ILE A 207 -22.23 -28.61 15.93
N VAL A 208 -20.96 -28.31 15.66
CA VAL A 208 -19.81 -29.06 16.20
C VAL A 208 -19.22 -28.42 17.46
N GLY A 209 -19.30 -27.10 17.60
CA GLY A 209 -18.66 -26.34 18.66
C GLY A 209 -19.53 -26.17 19.91
N ARG A 210 -18.94 -26.49 21.06
CA ARG A 210 -19.38 -26.00 22.38
C ARG A 210 -18.45 -24.85 22.79
N PRO A 211 -18.94 -23.69 23.25
CA PRO A 211 -18.07 -22.63 23.77
C PRO A 211 -17.29 -23.13 24.99
N SER A 212 -16.02 -22.74 25.10
CA SER A 212 -15.08 -23.16 26.14
C SER A 212 -14.20 -21.98 26.57
N PRO A 213 -13.73 -21.88 27.83
CA PRO A 213 -12.74 -20.88 28.23
C PRO A 213 -11.47 -20.96 27.37
N LEU A 214 -10.80 -19.82 27.15
CA LEU A 214 -9.63 -19.72 26.27
C LEU A 214 -8.48 -20.66 26.73
N GLY A 215 -8.27 -20.79 28.04
CA GLY A 215 -7.29 -21.75 28.60
C GLY A 215 -7.59 -23.23 28.33
N HIS A 216 -8.82 -23.60 27.94
CA HIS A 216 -9.24 -24.98 27.69
C HIS A 216 -9.97 -25.17 26.34
N CYS A 217 -9.81 -24.22 25.41
CA CYS A 217 -10.30 -24.40 24.03
C CYS A 217 -9.32 -25.24 23.20
N SER A 218 -9.85 -26.07 22.29
CA SER A 218 -9.05 -26.83 21.32
C SER A 218 -8.99 -26.18 19.95
N TRP A 219 -9.93 -25.28 19.65
CA TRP A 219 -9.92 -24.41 18.48
C TRP A 219 -10.62 -23.10 18.79
N VAL A 220 -10.27 -22.06 18.04
CA VAL A 220 -10.85 -20.73 18.15
C VAL A 220 -11.55 -20.32 16.87
N VAL A 221 -12.53 -19.44 17.03
CA VAL A 221 -13.15 -18.67 15.94
C VAL A 221 -12.62 -17.26 15.99
N ILE A 222 -12.23 -16.72 14.83
CA ILE A 222 -11.73 -15.37 14.68
C ILE A 222 -12.63 -14.62 13.69
N GLU A 223 -13.34 -13.59 14.15
CA GLU A 223 -14.08 -12.64 13.31
C GLU A 223 -13.38 -11.27 13.34
N ASN A 224 -13.07 -10.70 12.18
CA ASN A 224 -12.43 -9.38 12.09
C ASN A 224 -13.41 -8.25 11.75
N GLN A 225 -12.96 -7.00 11.83
CA GLN A 225 -13.78 -5.80 11.57
C GLN A 225 -14.51 -5.77 10.22
N TRP A 226 -14.03 -6.51 9.21
CA TRP A 226 -14.69 -6.62 7.90
C TRP A 226 -15.69 -7.78 7.80
N GLY A 227 -15.85 -8.58 8.85
CA GLY A 227 -16.75 -9.73 8.92
C GLY A 227 -16.20 -11.01 8.29
N GLU A 228 -14.89 -11.06 8.02
CA GLU A 228 -14.18 -12.30 7.67
C GLU A 228 -14.22 -13.26 8.86
N PHE A 229 -14.52 -14.54 8.63
CA PHE A 229 -14.77 -15.53 9.68
C PHE A 229 -13.88 -16.74 9.46
N VAL A 230 -12.88 -16.91 10.33
CA VAL A 230 -11.86 -17.97 10.26
C VAL A 230 -12.01 -18.90 11.47
N ILE A 231 -11.74 -20.19 11.24
CA ILE A 231 -11.63 -21.21 12.29
C ILE A 231 -10.17 -21.65 12.31
N GLN A 232 -9.52 -21.60 13.47
CA GLN A 232 -8.11 -21.90 13.64
C GLN A 232 -7.95 -22.84 14.84
N ASP A 233 -7.22 -23.93 14.68
CA ASP A 233 -6.91 -24.86 15.77
C ASP A 233 -5.83 -24.26 16.70
N VAL A 234 -5.82 -24.66 17.98
CA VAL A 234 -4.83 -24.21 18.97
C VAL A 234 -3.76 -25.30 19.13
N GLU A 235 -2.50 -24.93 18.98
CA GLU A 235 -1.35 -25.81 19.17
C GLU A 235 -0.92 -25.80 20.66
N SER A 236 -0.49 -26.95 21.18
CA SER A 236 -0.18 -27.16 22.60
C SER A 236 1.13 -27.94 22.71
N HIS A 237 2.11 -27.40 23.44
CA HIS A 237 3.42 -28.02 23.66
C HIS A 237 3.76 -28.07 25.15
N GLU A 238 4.40 -29.16 25.59
CA GLU A 238 5.01 -29.24 26.92
C GLU A 238 6.21 -28.29 26.99
N TYR A 239 6.35 -27.53 28.08
CA TYR A 239 7.38 -26.47 28.20
C TYR A 239 8.11 -26.49 29.55
N GLY A 240 7.39 -26.52 30.68
CA GLY A 240 7.97 -26.78 32.00
C GLY A 240 8.96 -25.72 32.51
N ARG A 241 8.83 -24.47 32.08
CA ARG A 241 9.66 -23.32 32.49
C ARG A 241 8.81 -22.17 33.01
N PHE A 242 9.43 -21.19 33.67
CA PHE A 242 8.76 -20.03 34.28
C PHE A 242 8.02 -19.13 33.26
N VAL A 243 6.95 -18.46 33.68
CA VAL A 243 6.13 -17.61 32.80
C VAL A 243 6.89 -16.37 32.28
N SER A 244 7.88 -15.84 33.00
CA SER A 244 8.72 -14.75 32.49
C SER A 244 9.51 -15.09 31.23
N THR A 245 9.88 -16.35 30.96
CA THR A 245 10.65 -16.70 29.76
C THR A 245 9.87 -16.48 28.47
N VAL A 246 8.53 -16.49 28.54
CA VAL A 246 7.63 -16.29 27.38
C VAL A 246 7.02 -14.89 27.35
N PHE A 247 6.85 -14.22 28.50
CA PHE A 247 6.10 -12.96 28.60
C PHE A 247 6.88 -11.77 29.18
N GLY A 248 8.13 -11.96 29.59
CA GLY A 248 8.95 -10.94 30.26
C GLY A 248 8.51 -10.67 31.70
N SER A 249 9.26 -9.82 32.41
CA SER A 249 8.88 -9.32 33.73
C SER A 249 7.77 -8.25 33.60
N SER A 250 6.73 -8.34 34.43
CA SER A 250 5.55 -7.46 34.31
C SER A 250 5.83 -6.04 34.79
N GLU A 251 5.78 -5.05 33.87
CA GLU A 251 6.14 -3.63 34.06
C GLU A 251 5.32 -2.83 35.12
N LYS A 252 4.49 -3.49 35.94
CA LYS A 252 3.81 -2.88 37.10
C LYS A 252 3.97 -3.73 38.36
N LYS A 253 5.09 -3.59 39.08
CA LYS A 253 5.20 -3.95 40.51
C LYS A 253 4.41 -2.93 41.34
N PHE A 254 3.07 -3.04 41.31
CA PHE A 254 2.15 -2.12 42.02
C PHE A 254 0.98 -2.84 42.72
N VAL A 255 1.27 -3.95 43.39
CA VAL A 255 0.52 -4.40 44.59
C VAL A 255 1.56 -4.90 45.60
N VAL A 256 1.44 -4.47 46.86
CA VAL A 256 2.26 -5.01 47.95
C VAL A 256 1.62 -6.31 48.45
N SER A 257 2.17 -7.44 48.02
CA SER A 257 2.03 -8.74 48.68
C SER A 257 3.37 -9.47 48.54
N TYR A 258 3.69 -10.31 49.52
CA TYR A 258 4.90 -11.14 49.51
C TYR A 258 4.73 -12.34 48.55
N GLU A 259 5.87 -13.00 48.26
CA GLU A 259 6.07 -14.16 47.36
C GLU A 259 6.33 -13.79 45.87
N ASP A 260 7.62 -13.69 45.50
CA ASP A 260 8.11 -13.60 44.10
C ASP A 260 8.05 -14.99 43.40
N ASP A 261 6.89 -15.64 43.43
CA ASP A 261 6.64 -16.91 42.71
C ASP A 261 6.25 -16.62 41.24
N ASP A 262 7.23 -16.65 40.34
CA ASP A 262 6.98 -16.77 38.90
C ASP A 262 6.51 -18.22 38.61
N PRO A 263 5.26 -18.45 38.18
CA PRO A 263 4.73 -19.80 38.07
C PRO A 263 5.34 -20.56 36.89
N ILE A 264 5.44 -21.88 37.03
CA ILE A 264 5.84 -22.78 35.94
C ILE A 264 4.68 -22.91 34.94
N LEU A 265 5.00 -22.78 33.65
CA LEU A 265 4.11 -23.00 32.52
C LEU A 265 4.31 -24.42 31.99
N ASP A 266 3.48 -25.35 32.44
CA ASP A 266 3.54 -26.76 32.00
C ASP A 266 3.24 -26.90 30.50
N GLU A 267 2.18 -26.24 30.02
CA GLU A 267 1.69 -26.28 28.63
C GLU A 267 1.75 -24.89 27.97
N LEU A 268 2.65 -24.71 27.00
CA LEU A 268 2.70 -23.55 26.12
C LEU A 268 1.63 -23.69 25.02
N ARG A 269 0.58 -22.88 25.11
CA ARG A 269 -0.53 -22.87 24.12
C ARG A 269 -0.34 -21.75 23.10
N ILE A 270 -0.30 -22.12 21.82
CA ILE A 270 0.07 -21.26 20.69
C ILE A 270 -1.09 -21.14 19.70
N LEU A 271 -1.31 -19.94 19.20
CA LEU A 271 -2.27 -19.61 18.14
C LEU A 271 -1.57 -18.78 17.06
N ASP A 272 -1.33 -19.38 15.89
CA ASP A 272 -0.80 -18.66 14.73
C ASP A 272 -1.94 -18.16 13.83
N TYR A 273 -2.18 -16.84 13.78
CA TYR A 273 -3.16 -16.19 12.88
C TYR A 273 -2.45 -15.24 11.92
N ARG A 274 -2.64 -15.40 10.61
CA ARG A 274 -1.96 -14.61 9.54
C ARG A 274 -0.42 -14.63 9.60
N TYR A 275 0.24 -15.63 10.20
CA TYR A 275 1.66 -15.61 10.57
C TYR A 275 2.04 -14.59 11.66
N MET A 276 1.09 -14.22 12.52
CA MET A 276 1.35 -13.60 13.81
C MET A 276 1.12 -14.64 14.90
N ARG A 277 2.12 -14.83 15.76
CA ARG A 277 2.08 -15.81 16.84
C ARG A 277 1.52 -15.19 18.11
N PHE A 278 0.51 -15.85 18.68
CA PHE A 278 -0.12 -15.49 19.93
C PHE A 278 0.12 -16.57 20.98
N CYS A 279 0.66 -16.20 22.13
CA CYS A 279 0.98 -17.06 23.26
C CYS A 279 -0.11 -16.87 24.34
N TYR A 280 -0.71 -17.95 24.86
CA TYR A 280 -1.72 -17.86 25.92
C TYR A 280 -1.07 -17.54 27.27
N ASN A 281 -1.47 -16.43 27.91
CA ASN A 281 -0.94 -16.04 29.22
C ASN A 281 -1.90 -16.49 30.35
N PRO A 282 -1.49 -17.43 31.23
CA PRO A 282 -2.39 -17.98 32.25
C PRO A 282 -2.75 -16.96 33.36
N LEU A 283 -1.88 -16.00 33.65
CA LEU A 283 -2.11 -14.98 34.68
C LEU A 283 -3.12 -13.90 34.23
N LYS A 284 -3.26 -13.69 32.91
CA LYS A 284 -4.09 -12.63 32.31
C LYS A 284 -5.33 -13.17 31.56
N ASP A 285 -5.60 -14.49 31.63
CA ASP A 285 -6.70 -15.22 30.95
C ASP A 285 -6.98 -14.71 29.51
N ARG A 286 -5.90 -14.56 28.74
CA ARG A 286 -5.93 -14.00 27.37
C ARG A 286 -4.73 -14.45 26.55
N PHE A 287 -4.89 -14.47 25.24
CA PHE A 287 -3.77 -14.59 24.31
C PHE A 287 -3.08 -13.22 24.14
N ILE A 288 -1.75 -13.22 24.07
CA ILE A 288 -0.92 -12.03 23.90
C ILE A 288 0.02 -12.27 22.71
N LEU A 289 0.29 -11.23 21.92
CA LEU A 289 1.27 -11.31 20.85
C LEU A 289 2.68 -11.46 21.42
N CYS A 290 3.43 -12.47 20.95
CA CYS A 290 4.76 -12.75 21.50
C CYS A 290 5.86 -11.81 20.92
N ASN A 291 5.48 -10.82 20.10
CA ASN A 291 6.40 -9.82 19.54
C ASN A 291 6.84 -8.74 20.55
N SER A 292 6.12 -8.59 21.68
CA SER A 292 6.43 -7.63 22.74
C SER A 292 7.44 -8.15 23.76
N TRP A 293 7.97 -9.35 23.58
CA TRP A 293 8.91 -9.97 24.51
C TRP A 293 10.26 -9.25 24.51
N LYS A 294 10.81 -9.02 25.71
CA LYS A 294 12.17 -8.55 25.98
C LYS A 294 12.71 -9.44 27.09
N ASP A 295 13.93 -9.94 26.90
CA ASP A 295 14.62 -10.75 27.90
C ASP A 295 14.91 -9.91 29.17
N PRO A 296 14.49 -10.34 30.37
CA PRO A 296 14.85 -9.66 31.62
C PRO A 296 16.37 -9.55 31.87
N ALA A 297 17.18 -10.38 31.22
CA ALA A 297 18.65 -10.34 31.32
C ALA A 297 19.34 -9.26 30.46
N TRP A 298 18.62 -8.58 29.55
CA TRP A 298 19.21 -7.56 28.66
C TRP A 298 19.38 -6.21 29.37
N THR A 299 20.36 -6.11 30.27
CA THR A 299 20.65 -4.92 31.09
C THR A 299 22.04 -4.30 30.89
N ASP A 300 23.03 -5.06 30.40
CA ASP A 300 24.42 -4.63 30.20
C ASP A 300 24.91 -5.12 28.83
N VAL A 301 25.48 -4.25 28.00
CA VAL A 301 26.06 -4.63 26.71
C VAL A 301 27.12 -5.74 26.86
N LYS A 302 27.85 -5.77 27.97
CA LYS A 302 28.93 -6.75 28.23
C LYS A 302 28.42 -8.14 28.57
N SER A 303 27.30 -8.27 29.29
CA SER A 303 26.71 -9.60 29.55
C SER A 303 26.14 -10.20 28.26
N ILE A 304 25.47 -9.37 27.44
CA ILE A 304 24.92 -9.78 26.14
C ILE A 304 26.03 -10.25 25.19
N ARG A 305 27.20 -9.59 25.17
CA ARG A 305 28.35 -9.96 24.31
C ARG A 305 28.88 -11.38 24.52
N ALA A 306 28.49 -12.09 25.58
CA ALA A 306 28.86 -13.50 25.80
C ALA A 306 28.11 -14.49 24.86
N GLY A 307 27.00 -14.08 24.24
CA GLY A 307 26.13 -14.95 23.44
C GLY A 307 25.18 -15.79 24.29
N ILE A 308 24.59 -16.83 23.70
CA ILE A 308 23.62 -17.73 24.36
C ILE A 308 24.08 -19.20 24.37
N ASP A 309 23.54 -19.97 25.31
CA ASP A 309 23.75 -21.42 25.41
C ASP A 309 22.74 -22.22 24.57
N GLY A 310 23.14 -23.44 24.16
CA GLY A 310 22.36 -24.34 23.31
C GLY A 310 20.97 -24.69 23.86
N ASP A 311 20.86 -25.04 25.14
CA ASP A 311 19.58 -25.37 25.79
C ASP A 311 18.60 -24.17 25.73
N GLU A 312 19.12 -22.95 25.84
CA GLU A 312 18.33 -21.72 25.79
C GLU A 312 17.93 -21.34 24.36
N LYS A 313 18.76 -21.68 23.37
CA LYS A 313 18.37 -21.62 21.94
C LYS A 313 17.18 -22.54 21.65
N GLU A 314 17.15 -23.76 22.19
CA GLU A 314 16.02 -24.68 21.99
C GLU A 314 14.73 -24.15 22.66
N ASN A 315 14.82 -23.62 23.89
CA ASN A 315 13.70 -22.96 24.57
C ASN A 315 13.11 -21.81 23.72
N ARG A 316 13.96 -21.01 23.07
CA ARG A 316 13.55 -19.85 22.25
C ARG A 316 13.05 -20.26 20.87
N GLU A 317 13.59 -21.31 20.25
CA GLU A 317 13.10 -21.84 18.97
C GLU A 317 11.66 -22.38 19.10
N LEU A 318 11.32 -23.00 20.23
CA LEU A 318 9.93 -23.42 20.53
C LEU A 318 8.95 -22.23 20.57
N VAL A 319 9.32 -21.14 21.25
CA VAL A 319 8.46 -19.95 21.40
C VAL A 319 8.36 -19.18 20.08
N PHE A 320 9.49 -18.72 19.53
CA PHE A 320 9.52 -17.79 18.40
C PHE A 320 9.47 -18.46 17.03
N GLY A 321 9.84 -19.74 16.94
CA GLY A 321 10.04 -20.44 15.68
C GLY A 321 11.35 -20.05 14.98
N LYS A 322 11.58 -20.66 13.81
CA LYS A 322 12.75 -20.42 12.96
C LYS A 322 12.71 -19.03 12.31
N ASN A 323 13.88 -18.47 12.04
CA ASN A 323 14.04 -17.20 11.32
C ASN A 323 13.83 -17.38 9.80
N LEU A 324 12.60 -17.73 9.41
CA LEU A 324 12.19 -17.94 8.02
C LEU A 324 10.87 -17.24 7.73
N ILE A 325 10.83 -16.45 6.65
CA ILE A 325 9.60 -15.88 6.09
C ILE A 325 8.98 -16.91 5.13
N ASP A 326 8.70 -18.12 5.63
CA ASP A 326 8.15 -19.21 4.81
C ASP A 326 6.64 -19.09 4.65
N ILE A 327 6.21 -18.64 3.48
CA ILE A 327 4.79 -18.50 3.13
C ILE A 327 4.25 -19.91 2.85
N LYS A 328 3.35 -20.42 3.70
CA LYS A 328 2.70 -21.73 3.57
C LYS A 328 1.90 -21.80 2.26
N GLN A 329 2.56 -22.26 1.18
CA GLN A 329 1.96 -22.41 -0.13
C GLN A 329 0.94 -23.56 -0.11
N LYS A 330 -0.31 -23.29 -0.53
CA LYS A 330 -1.28 -24.36 -0.79
C LYS A 330 -0.76 -25.20 -1.97
N THR A 331 -0.71 -26.52 -1.80
CA THR A 331 -0.25 -27.41 -2.87
C THR A 331 -1.21 -27.35 -4.07
N ILE A 332 -0.74 -27.64 -5.28
CA ILE A 332 -1.60 -27.64 -6.48
C ILE A 332 -2.86 -28.52 -6.30
N PRO A 333 -2.80 -29.73 -5.70
CA PRO A 333 -4.00 -30.49 -5.35
C PRO A 333 -4.94 -29.77 -4.37
N GLN A 334 -4.43 -29.09 -3.34
CA GLN A 334 -5.27 -28.31 -2.41
C GLN A 334 -5.93 -27.12 -3.10
N LEU A 335 -5.22 -26.40 -3.97
CA LEU A 335 -5.79 -25.32 -4.77
C LEU A 335 -6.88 -25.82 -5.73
N LEU A 336 -6.63 -26.93 -6.43
CA LEU A 336 -7.63 -27.56 -7.30
C LEU A 336 -8.85 -28.06 -6.52
N VAL A 337 -8.67 -28.60 -5.32
CA VAL A 337 -9.77 -29.02 -4.43
C VAL A 337 -10.57 -27.83 -3.90
N ASP A 338 -9.91 -26.74 -3.52
CA ASP A 338 -10.59 -25.52 -3.06
C ASP A 338 -11.38 -24.85 -4.17
N GLU A 339 -10.84 -24.79 -5.39
CA GLU A 339 -11.51 -24.24 -6.57
C GLU A 339 -12.64 -25.17 -7.04
N ALA A 340 -12.44 -26.49 -7.09
CA ALA A 340 -13.48 -27.46 -7.48
C ALA A 340 -14.65 -27.48 -6.49
N PHE A 341 -14.40 -27.25 -5.19
CA PHE A 341 -15.45 -27.08 -4.18
C PHE A 341 -16.01 -25.65 -4.10
N HIS A 342 -15.63 -24.74 -5.00
CA HIS A 342 -16.32 -23.46 -5.14
C HIS A 342 -17.75 -23.68 -5.70
N PRO A 343 -18.80 -23.00 -5.18
CA PRO A 343 -20.19 -23.26 -5.57
C PRO A 343 -20.48 -23.34 -7.08
N PHE A 344 -19.84 -22.51 -7.90
CA PHE A 344 -19.98 -22.58 -9.36
C PHE A 344 -19.43 -23.88 -9.97
N TYR A 345 -18.26 -24.36 -9.54
CA TYR A 345 -17.69 -25.60 -10.08
C TYR A 345 -18.46 -26.83 -9.57
N VAL A 346 -18.94 -26.82 -8.33
CA VAL A 346 -19.87 -27.86 -7.84
C VAL A 346 -21.17 -27.88 -8.64
N PHE A 347 -21.73 -26.70 -8.98
CA PHE A 347 -22.91 -26.60 -9.85
C PHE A 347 -22.63 -27.10 -11.27
N GLN A 348 -21.46 -26.77 -11.86
CA GLN A 348 -21.05 -27.31 -13.16
C GLN A 348 -20.94 -28.84 -13.13
N VAL A 349 -20.31 -29.42 -12.09
CA VAL A 349 -20.18 -30.88 -11.95
C VAL A 349 -21.55 -31.55 -11.76
N ALA A 350 -22.44 -30.95 -10.96
CA ALA A 350 -23.82 -31.45 -10.83
C ALA A 350 -24.60 -31.40 -12.16
N SER A 351 -24.42 -30.32 -12.93
CA SER A 351 -25.00 -30.17 -14.28
C SER A 351 -24.43 -31.21 -15.26
N LEU A 352 -23.12 -31.46 -15.20
CA LEU A 352 -22.45 -32.46 -16.03
C LEU A 352 -22.93 -33.88 -15.71
N ILE A 353 -23.09 -34.22 -14.43
CA ILE A 353 -23.65 -35.51 -14.01
C ILE A 353 -25.08 -35.66 -14.54
N LEU A 354 -25.92 -34.64 -14.40
CA LEU A 354 -27.29 -34.60 -14.93
C LEU A 354 -27.31 -34.84 -16.44
N TRP A 355 -26.53 -34.09 -17.22
CA TRP A 355 -26.43 -34.26 -18.67
C TRP A 355 -25.92 -35.66 -19.07
N SER A 356 -25.00 -36.25 -18.30
CA SER A 356 -24.52 -37.62 -18.53
C SER A 356 -25.55 -38.72 -18.22
N LEU A 357 -26.58 -38.42 -17.41
CA LEU A 357 -27.73 -39.29 -17.14
C LEU A 357 -28.83 -39.19 -18.21
N ASP A 358 -28.74 -38.18 -19.08
CA ASP A 358 -29.68 -37.90 -20.18
C ASP A 358 -29.09 -38.29 -21.56
N GLU A 359 -27.99 -39.06 -21.56
CA GLU A 359 -27.19 -39.53 -22.72
C GLU A 359 -26.24 -38.50 -23.40
N TYR A 360 -26.13 -37.24 -22.92
CA TYR A 360 -25.36 -36.12 -23.54
C TYR A 360 -23.82 -36.19 -23.32
N TYR A 361 -23.20 -37.34 -23.56
CA TYR A 361 -21.78 -37.58 -23.22
C TYR A 361 -20.78 -36.63 -23.90
N TYR A 362 -21.02 -36.23 -25.15
CA TYR A 362 -20.12 -35.37 -25.91
C TYR A 362 -20.06 -33.93 -25.36
N TYR A 363 -21.22 -33.35 -25.09
CA TYR A 363 -21.36 -31.99 -24.54
C TYR A 363 -20.74 -31.90 -23.13
N ALA A 364 -21.02 -32.90 -22.28
CA ALA A 364 -20.42 -33.06 -20.96
C ALA A 364 -18.87 -33.08 -21.02
N ALA A 365 -18.29 -33.89 -21.92
CA ALA A 365 -16.84 -34.00 -22.07
C ALA A 365 -16.17 -32.70 -22.55
N CYS A 366 -16.80 -31.95 -23.45
CA CYS A 366 -16.29 -30.66 -23.92
C CYS A 366 -16.26 -29.60 -22.80
N ILE A 367 -17.32 -29.50 -21.99
CA ILE A 367 -17.36 -28.55 -20.86
C ILE A 367 -16.33 -28.91 -19.78
N PHE A 368 -16.10 -30.20 -19.54
CA PHE A 368 -15.04 -30.66 -18.62
C PHE A 368 -13.65 -30.18 -19.05
N LEU A 369 -13.29 -30.33 -20.33
CA LEU A 369 -12.00 -29.87 -20.87
C LEU A 369 -11.82 -28.34 -20.76
N ILE A 370 -12.88 -27.55 -20.94
CA ILE A 370 -12.86 -26.09 -20.75
C ILE A 370 -12.64 -25.73 -19.27
N SER A 371 -13.27 -26.46 -18.35
CA SER A 371 -13.13 -26.20 -16.91
C SER A 371 -11.74 -26.60 -16.37
N VAL A 372 -11.09 -27.60 -16.96
CA VAL A 372 -9.77 -28.11 -16.56
C VAL A 372 -8.59 -27.26 -17.08
N THR A 373 -8.78 -26.42 -18.10
CA THR A 373 -7.67 -25.74 -18.80
C THR A 373 -7.13 -24.46 -18.12
N MET A 374 -7.74 -23.98 -17.04
CA MET A 374 -7.25 -22.82 -16.27
C MET A 374 -6.09 -23.18 -15.31
N ARG A 375 -4.91 -23.49 -15.85
CA ARG A 375 -3.67 -23.60 -15.05
C ARG A 375 -2.98 -22.24 -14.93
N ARG A 376 -2.69 -21.80 -13.70
CA ARG A 376 -1.67 -20.77 -13.41
C ARG A 376 -0.49 -21.41 -12.68
N LEU A 377 0.72 -21.16 -13.17
CA LEU A 377 1.98 -21.44 -12.48
C LEU A 377 2.29 -20.31 -11.48
N ARG A 378 2.87 -20.65 -10.33
CA ARG A 378 3.60 -19.72 -9.45
C ARG A 378 4.49 -20.50 -8.48
N GLU A 379 5.73 -20.04 -8.34
CA GLU A 379 6.71 -20.44 -7.33
C GLU A 379 7.72 -19.29 -7.24
N ILE A 380 8.08 -18.82 -6.04
CA ILE A 380 9.05 -17.73 -5.82
C ILE A 380 9.83 -17.96 -4.50
N SER A 381 11.13 -17.64 -4.56
CA SER A 381 12.18 -17.52 -3.52
C SER A 381 11.85 -17.80 -2.04
N ARG A 382 12.71 -18.63 -1.43
CA ARG A 382 13.18 -18.44 -0.05
C ARG A 382 14.56 -17.75 -0.09
N PHE A 383 14.93 -17.05 0.98
CA PHE A 383 16.28 -16.50 1.18
C PHE A 383 16.88 -17.13 2.44
N GLU A 384 18.13 -17.59 2.34
CA GLU A 384 18.89 -18.23 3.40
C GLU A 384 20.38 -17.99 3.13
N CYS A 385 21.15 -17.64 4.16
CA CYS A 385 22.59 -17.41 4.10
C CYS A 385 23.27 -18.02 5.33
N ASP A 386 24.56 -18.34 5.25
CA ASP A 386 25.33 -18.76 6.42
C ASP A 386 25.76 -17.53 7.24
N VAL A 387 25.77 -17.68 8.57
CA VAL A 387 26.06 -16.61 9.55
C VAL A 387 26.99 -17.15 10.63
N ARG A 388 28.02 -16.38 11.00
CA ARG A 388 28.95 -16.72 12.08
C ARG A 388 28.42 -16.21 13.43
N VAL A 389 28.07 -17.12 14.33
CA VAL A 389 27.35 -16.86 15.60
C VAL A 389 28.16 -17.37 16.80
N LEU A 390 28.08 -16.66 17.93
CA LEU A 390 28.70 -17.03 19.20
C LEU A 390 27.70 -17.81 20.07
N ARG A 391 27.95 -19.12 20.27
CA ARG A 391 27.12 -20.00 21.12
C ARG A 391 27.98 -20.87 22.04
N ASN A 392 27.59 -21.02 23.30
CA ASN A 392 28.38 -21.68 24.36
C ASN A 392 29.83 -21.14 24.43
N SER A 393 30.03 -19.83 24.27
CA SER A 393 31.35 -19.17 24.14
C SER A 393 32.24 -19.61 22.96
N PHE A 394 31.70 -20.28 21.93
CA PHE A 394 32.43 -20.66 20.73
C PHE A 394 31.78 -20.10 19.45
N TRP A 395 32.60 -19.56 18.55
CA TRP A 395 32.19 -19.15 17.21
C TRP A 395 31.86 -20.36 16.33
N ARG A 396 30.69 -20.35 15.70
CA ARG A 396 30.22 -21.41 14.77
C ARG A 396 29.49 -20.78 13.59
N TYR A 397 29.61 -21.38 12.40
CA TYR A 397 28.74 -21.04 11.27
C TYR A 397 27.44 -21.84 11.39
N ILE A 398 26.31 -21.17 11.21
CA ILE A 398 24.97 -21.75 11.14
C ILE A 398 24.18 -21.10 10.00
N PRO A 399 23.15 -21.77 9.43
CA PRO A 399 22.25 -21.10 8.50
C PRO A 399 21.41 -20.04 9.24
N SER A 400 21.13 -18.94 8.55
CA SER A 400 20.36 -17.79 9.05
C SER A 400 18.96 -18.15 9.55
N SER A 401 18.44 -19.30 9.14
CA SER A 401 17.15 -19.86 9.57
C SER A 401 17.12 -20.34 11.02
N GLU A 402 18.29 -20.63 11.62
CA GLU A 402 18.44 -21.07 13.01
C GLU A 402 18.72 -19.95 14.03
N LEU A 403 18.66 -18.69 13.61
CA LEU A 403 18.78 -17.54 14.50
C LEU A 403 17.53 -17.38 15.38
N VAL A 404 17.74 -17.12 16.67
CA VAL A 404 16.70 -16.82 17.67
C VAL A 404 17.00 -15.49 18.40
N PRO A 405 16.00 -14.82 19.01
CA PRO A 405 16.23 -13.60 19.79
C PRO A 405 17.27 -13.79 20.90
N GLY A 406 18.35 -13.00 20.86
CA GLY A 406 19.50 -13.11 21.76
C GLY A 406 20.78 -13.69 21.11
N ASP A 407 20.71 -14.34 19.94
CA ASP A 407 21.92 -14.77 19.23
C ASP A 407 22.81 -13.58 18.86
N VAL A 408 24.10 -13.65 19.21
CA VAL A 408 25.12 -12.66 18.85
C VAL A 408 25.95 -13.16 17.67
N TYR A 409 26.07 -12.35 16.62
CA TYR A 409 26.76 -12.69 15.37
C TYR A 409 27.75 -11.62 14.89
N GLU A 410 28.69 -12.03 14.05
CA GLU A 410 29.68 -11.16 13.42
C GLU A 410 29.08 -10.40 12.22
N VAL A 411 29.30 -9.08 12.19
CA VAL A 411 28.89 -8.17 11.09
C VAL A 411 30.05 -7.89 10.12
N THR A 412 31.30 -8.17 10.49
CA THR A 412 32.50 -8.01 9.64
C THR A 412 32.79 -9.16 8.68
N ASP A 413 31.95 -10.19 8.64
CA ASP A 413 32.08 -11.34 7.74
C ASP A 413 31.73 -10.95 6.29
N PRO A 414 32.65 -11.07 5.31
CA PRO A 414 32.37 -10.73 3.91
C PRO A 414 31.34 -11.65 3.23
N ALA A 415 30.97 -12.79 3.83
CA ALA A 415 29.83 -13.58 3.36
C ALA A 415 28.48 -12.88 3.66
N LEU A 416 28.42 -12.02 4.67
CA LEU A 416 27.21 -11.36 5.13
C LEU A 416 26.92 -10.09 4.33
N THR A 417 26.33 -10.25 3.14
CA THR A 417 25.98 -9.11 2.26
C THR A 417 24.71 -8.35 2.68
N GLN A 418 23.82 -9.00 3.44
CA GLN A 418 22.56 -8.44 3.94
C GLN A 418 22.28 -8.97 5.35
N PHE A 419 21.58 -8.18 6.18
CA PHE A 419 21.21 -8.63 7.52
C PHE A 419 20.09 -9.69 7.49
N PRO A 420 20.22 -10.82 8.21
CA PRO A 420 19.28 -11.94 8.15
C PRO A 420 18.05 -11.75 9.06
N CYS A 421 18.11 -10.83 10.01
CA CYS A 421 17.11 -10.58 11.06
C CYS A 421 17.15 -9.11 11.49
N ASP A 422 16.14 -8.67 12.24
CA ASP A 422 16.16 -7.36 12.90
C ASP A 422 17.04 -7.48 14.16
N SER A 423 18.03 -6.60 14.29
CA SER A 423 19.15 -6.73 15.22
C SER A 423 19.59 -5.38 15.82
N ILE A 424 20.40 -5.42 16.88
CA ILE A 424 21.03 -4.23 17.47
C ILE A 424 22.56 -4.36 17.48
N LEU A 425 23.26 -3.30 17.07
CA LEU A 425 24.72 -3.22 16.98
C LEU A 425 25.33 -3.07 18.38
N LEU A 426 26.21 -3.99 18.78
CA LEU A 426 26.86 -4.02 20.10
C LEU A 426 28.32 -3.54 20.08
N ALA A 427 29.00 -3.67 18.94
CA ALA A 427 30.41 -3.29 18.77
C ALA A 427 30.74 -3.03 17.29
N GLY A 428 31.64 -2.07 17.03
CA GLY A 428 32.01 -1.65 15.67
C GLY A 428 30.99 -0.73 15.02
N ASP A 429 31.39 -0.06 13.93
CA ASP A 429 30.51 0.78 13.11
C ASP A 429 30.09 0.03 11.84
N CYS A 430 28.93 0.35 11.27
CA CYS A 430 28.62 -0.05 9.90
C CYS A 430 27.87 1.03 9.11
N ILE A 431 28.09 1.03 7.79
CA ILE A 431 27.37 1.83 6.80
C ILE A 431 26.46 0.85 6.05
N VAL A 432 25.16 1.14 6.08
CA VAL A 432 24.11 0.22 5.63
C VAL A 432 23.18 0.93 4.64
N ASN A 433 22.78 0.22 3.58
CA ASN A 433 21.79 0.73 2.65
C ASN A 433 20.39 0.29 3.09
N GLU A 434 19.62 1.22 3.63
CA GLU A 434 18.29 0.96 4.18
C GLU A 434 17.14 1.13 3.16
N SER A 435 17.44 1.40 1.87
CA SER A 435 16.43 1.62 0.81
C SER A 435 15.43 0.46 0.59
N MET A 436 15.74 -0.75 1.08
CA MET A 436 14.81 -1.89 1.10
C MET A 436 13.80 -1.87 2.26
N LEU A 437 13.91 -0.91 3.20
CA LEU A 437 13.06 -0.75 4.39
C LEU A 437 12.73 0.71 4.82
N THR A 438 13.40 1.71 4.24
CA THR A 438 13.08 3.14 4.39
C THR A 438 12.81 3.86 3.07
N GLY A 439 12.98 3.19 1.92
CA GLY A 439 12.97 3.79 0.57
C GLY A 439 14.06 4.84 0.29
N GLU A 440 14.78 5.33 1.30
CA GLU A 440 15.84 6.34 1.17
C GLU A 440 17.12 5.71 0.60
N SER A 441 17.72 6.31 -0.43
CA SER A 441 18.96 5.78 -1.05
C SER A 441 20.27 6.27 -0.40
N VAL A 442 20.23 7.16 0.60
CA VAL A 442 21.42 7.50 1.41
C VAL A 442 21.85 6.27 2.23
N PRO A 443 23.13 5.87 2.18
CA PRO A 443 23.70 4.93 3.14
C PRO A 443 23.71 5.51 4.57
N VAL A 444 23.01 4.86 5.49
CA VAL A 444 22.92 5.27 6.89
C VAL A 444 24.13 4.75 7.67
N SER A 445 24.78 5.60 8.44
CA SER A 445 25.84 5.21 9.38
C SER A 445 25.24 4.78 10.72
N LYS A 446 25.60 3.60 11.20
CA LYS A 446 25.13 2.99 12.44
C LYS A 446 26.27 2.91 13.47
N VAL A 447 25.91 3.09 14.74
CA VAL A 447 26.82 3.28 15.88
C VAL A 447 26.48 2.24 16.95
N PRO A 448 27.44 1.65 17.69
CA PRO A 448 27.14 0.65 18.71
C PRO A 448 26.25 1.20 19.85
N ALA A 449 25.41 0.34 20.41
CA ALA A 449 24.46 0.68 21.47
C ALA A 449 25.14 0.92 22.83
N SER A 450 24.51 1.78 23.64
CA SER A 450 24.82 1.96 25.07
C SER A 450 23.82 1.21 25.95
N ASP A 451 24.15 1.05 27.24
CA ASP A 451 23.26 0.43 28.23
C ASP A 451 21.95 1.23 28.40
N GLU A 452 22.01 2.56 28.25
CA GLU A 452 20.82 3.42 28.23
C GLU A 452 19.92 3.12 27.02
N SER A 453 20.49 2.89 25.83
CA SER A 453 19.75 2.47 24.64
C SER A 453 19.11 1.09 24.83
N LEU A 454 19.75 0.16 25.55
CA LEU A 454 19.15 -1.13 25.95
C LEU A 454 17.99 -0.95 26.94
N HIS A 455 18.09 -0.04 27.90
CA HIS A 455 16.97 0.24 28.80
C HIS A 455 15.76 0.83 28.04
N ARG A 456 15.98 1.81 27.14
CA ARG A 456 14.93 2.43 26.30
C ARG A 456 14.33 1.50 25.23
N LEU A 457 14.91 0.32 24.98
CA LEU A 457 14.44 -0.66 23.99
C LEU A 457 13.06 -1.25 24.37
N ASN A 458 12.01 -0.80 23.68
CA ASN A 458 10.64 -1.31 23.77
C ASN A 458 10.28 -2.08 22.48
N LEU A 459 10.04 -3.39 22.60
CA LEU A 459 9.74 -4.25 21.46
C LEU A 459 8.23 -4.44 21.19
N ALA A 460 7.37 -4.00 22.10
CA ALA A 460 5.92 -3.96 21.88
C ALA A 460 5.51 -2.90 20.84
N ALA A 461 6.31 -1.85 20.69
CA ALA A 461 6.07 -0.77 19.75
C ALA A 461 6.18 -1.23 18.28
N SER A 462 5.27 -0.71 17.43
CA SER A 462 5.26 -0.99 15.98
C SER A 462 6.43 -0.33 15.25
N SER A 463 6.85 0.85 15.72
CA SER A 463 8.03 1.58 15.27
C SER A 463 9.10 1.60 16.37
N ILE A 464 10.35 1.82 15.97
CA ILE A 464 11.50 1.93 16.90
C ILE A 464 11.68 3.40 17.26
N ALA A 465 11.99 3.67 18.53
CA ALA A 465 12.22 5.03 19.01
C ALA A 465 13.38 5.71 18.24
N PRO A 466 13.28 7.02 17.93
CA PRO A 466 14.18 7.68 17.01
C PRO A 466 15.67 7.57 17.38
N GLU A 467 16.00 7.76 18.66
CA GLU A 467 17.37 7.67 19.18
C GLU A 467 17.96 6.26 18.99
N LEU A 468 17.12 5.23 19.15
CA LEU A 468 17.51 3.82 19.11
C LEU A 468 17.76 3.31 17.69
N ALA A 469 17.12 3.91 16.67
CA ALA A 469 17.27 3.52 15.26
C ALA A 469 18.68 3.79 14.68
N ARG A 470 19.52 4.59 15.37
CA ARG A 470 20.97 4.74 15.07
C ARG A 470 21.80 3.50 15.45
N HIS A 471 21.28 2.68 16.36
CA HIS A 471 21.91 1.44 16.83
C HIS A 471 21.26 0.18 16.22
N PHE A 472 20.10 0.34 15.57
CA PHE A 472 19.29 -0.77 15.09
C PHE A 472 19.58 -1.10 13.61
N LEU A 473 19.62 -2.39 13.30
CA LEU A 473 19.93 -2.98 12.01
C LEU A 473 18.72 -3.79 11.56
N PHE A 474 18.20 -3.57 10.35
CA PHE A 474 16.93 -4.16 9.94
C PHE A 474 17.09 -5.33 8.96
N CYS A 475 16.19 -6.32 9.04
CA CYS A 475 16.23 -7.53 8.22
C CYS A 475 16.21 -7.20 6.72
N GLY A 476 17.28 -7.54 6.00
CA GLY A 476 17.38 -7.38 4.56
C GLY A 476 17.93 -6.03 4.07
N THR A 477 18.38 -5.13 4.95
CA THR A 477 19.22 -4.00 4.49
C THR A 477 20.60 -4.51 4.08
N LYS A 478 21.22 -3.87 3.07
CA LYS A 478 22.51 -4.30 2.51
C LYS A 478 23.65 -3.69 3.31
N ILE A 479 24.64 -4.49 3.70
CA ILE A 479 25.88 -3.99 4.29
C ILE A 479 26.73 -3.40 3.15
N ILE A 480 27.08 -2.11 3.26
CA ILE A 480 28.04 -1.48 2.34
C ILE A 480 29.45 -1.63 2.92
N ARG A 481 29.64 -1.28 4.20
CA ARG A 481 30.94 -1.33 4.86
C ARG A 481 30.78 -1.54 6.36
N ALA A 482 31.48 -2.52 6.93
CA ALA A 482 31.63 -2.66 8.38
C ALA A 482 33.05 -2.26 8.80
N ARG A 483 33.19 -1.66 9.99
CA ARG A 483 34.49 -1.34 10.61
C ARG A 483 34.60 -2.05 11.95
N ARG A 484 35.80 -2.56 12.24
CA ARG A 484 36.14 -3.14 13.54
C ARG A 484 36.13 -2.07 14.65
N PRO A 485 35.87 -2.43 15.92
CA PRO A 485 36.08 -1.54 17.06
C PRO A 485 37.51 -1.01 17.10
N GLN A 486 37.71 0.17 17.69
CA GLN A 486 38.98 0.91 17.70
C GLN A 486 39.60 1.02 19.12
N ASP A 487 39.36 0.00 19.96
CA ASP A 487 39.95 -0.11 21.32
C ASP A 487 41.32 -0.82 21.25
N ASP A 488 42.39 -0.16 21.71
CA ASP A 488 43.80 -0.60 21.67
C ASP A 488 44.14 -1.82 22.58
N LYS A 489 43.23 -2.79 22.77
CA LYS A 489 43.39 -3.86 23.77
C LYS A 489 43.06 -5.28 23.32
N ASP A 490 42.31 -5.47 22.23
CA ASP A 490 41.95 -6.80 21.73
C ASP A 490 42.22 -6.88 20.22
N ASP A 491 43.29 -7.59 19.81
CA ASP A 491 43.61 -7.85 18.39
C ASP A 491 42.51 -8.64 17.64
N GLU A 492 41.59 -9.26 18.38
CA GLU A 492 40.40 -9.96 17.86
C GLU A 492 39.12 -9.08 17.84
N ALA A 493 39.24 -7.75 17.89
CA ALA A 493 38.10 -6.83 17.85
C ALA A 493 37.23 -7.00 16.58
N VAL A 494 36.09 -7.67 16.73
CA VAL A 494 35.09 -7.97 15.70
C VAL A 494 33.87 -7.04 15.85
N ALA A 495 33.19 -6.71 14.74
CA ALA A 495 31.91 -5.99 14.82
C ALA A 495 30.77 -6.98 15.16
N LEU A 496 29.99 -6.68 16.20
CA LEU A 496 29.02 -7.60 16.81
C LEU A 496 27.60 -7.04 16.76
N ALA A 497 26.62 -7.87 16.44
CA ALA A 497 25.20 -7.55 16.57
C ALA A 497 24.42 -8.67 17.29
N MET A 498 23.38 -8.30 18.05
CA MET A 498 22.43 -9.24 18.66
C MET A 498 21.13 -9.29 17.86
N THR A 499 20.63 -10.49 17.61
CA THR A 499 19.30 -10.75 17.01
C THR A 499 18.18 -10.33 17.96
N VAL A 500 17.23 -9.52 17.49
CA VAL A 500 16.13 -8.96 18.30
C VAL A 500 14.75 -9.46 17.83
N ARG A 501 14.47 -9.47 16.51
CA ARG A 501 13.23 -10.04 15.95
C ARG A 501 13.55 -10.94 14.75
N THR A 502 12.79 -12.01 14.59
CA THR A 502 13.02 -13.07 13.57
C THR A 502 11.77 -13.34 12.73
N GLY A 503 11.97 -13.86 11.51
CA GLY A 503 10.90 -14.30 10.61
C GLY A 503 9.83 -13.22 10.36
N PHE A 504 8.56 -13.60 10.44
CA PHE A 504 7.40 -12.70 10.26
C PHE A 504 7.25 -11.62 11.36
N ASN A 505 8.04 -11.66 12.44
CA ASN A 505 8.06 -10.61 13.45
C ASN A 505 9.04 -9.46 13.11
N THR A 506 9.93 -9.64 12.14
CA THR A 506 10.79 -8.55 11.63
C THR A 506 9.98 -7.46 10.93
N THR A 507 10.56 -6.28 10.79
CA THR A 507 10.08 -5.18 9.90
C THR A 507 9.71 -5.70 8.50
N LYS A 508 10.66 -6.32 7.80
CA LYS A 508 10.49 -6.96 6.49
C LYS A 508 9.39 -8.02 6.49
N GLY A 509 9.34 -8.88 7.51
CA GLY A 509 8.32 -9.91 7.69
C GLY A 509 6.90 -9.35 7.90
N ALA A 510 6.78 -8.24 8.63
CA ALA A 510 5.52 -7.54 8.83
C ALA A 510 5.01 -6.88 7.53
N LEU A 511 5.91 -6.25 6.75
CA LEU A 511 5.58 -5.71 5.43
C LEU A 511 5.04 -6.81 4.50
N VAL A 512 5.77 -7.94 4.37
CA VAL A 512 5.38 -9.10 3.56
C VAL A 512 4.03 -9.68 4.00
N ARG A 513 3.80 -9.88 5.31
CA ARG A 513 2.49 -10.31 5.84
C ARG A 513 1.39 -9.36 5.39
N SER A 514 1.63 -8.06 5.45
CA SER A 514 0.63 -7.05 5.10
C SER A 514 0.34 -6.95 3.59
N MET A 515 1.29 -7.37 2.74
CA MET A 515 1.11 -7.58 1.30
C MET A 515 0.25 -8.83 1.00
N LEU A 516 0.38 -9.88 1.82
CA LEU A 516 -0.36 -11.14 1.67
C LEU A 516 -1.82 -11.04 2.12
N PHE A 517 -2.12 -10.20 3.13
CA PHE A 517 -3.47 -10.01 3.69
C PHE A 517 -3.97 -8.55 3.55
N PRO A 518 -4.10 -8.00 2.33
CA PRO A 518 -4.48 -6.60 2.11
C PRO A 518 -5.90 -6.28 2.57
N LYS A 519 -6.16 -5.02 2.99
CA LYS A 519 -7.51 -4.55 3.35
C LYS A 519 -8.52 -4.90 2.22
N PRO A 520 -9.65 -5.57 2.52
CA PRO A 520 -10.53 -6.15 1.50
C PRO A 520 -11.33 -5.07 0.74
N SER A 521 -10.94 -4.80 -0.51
CA SER A 521 -11.57 -3.77 -1.34
C SER A 521 -13.06 -4.05 -1.59
N GLY A 522 -13.92 -3.05 -1.37
CA GLY A 522 -15.39 -3.15 -1.36
C GLY A 522 -16.08 -3.41 -2.71
N PHE A 523 -15.47 -4.17 -3.63
CA PHE A 523 -15.97 -4.43 -4.98
C PHE A 523 -17.14 -5.44 -4.99
N LYS A 524 -18.34 -4.94 -4.66
CA LYS A 524 -19.63 -5.67 -4.50
C LYS A 524 -20.08 -6.53 -5.71
N PHE A 525 -19.38 -6.47 -6.85
CA PHE A 525 -19.72 -7.09 -8.14
C PHE A 525 -19.99 -8.60 -8.07
N TYR A 526 -19.16 -9.37 -7.35
CA TYR A 526 -19.34 -10.82 -7.26
C TYR A 526 -20.59 -11.21 -6.45
N ARG A 527 -20.83 -10.50 -5.34
CA ARG A 527 -22.04 -10.63 -4.52
C ARG A 527 -23.30 -10.20 -5.29
N ASP A 528 -23.19 -9.17 -6.12
CA ASP A 528 -24.30 -8.71 -6.97
C ASP A 528 -24.56 -9.66 -8.16
N SER A 529 -23.53 -10.38 -8.65
CA SER A 529 -23.70 -11.48 -9.61
C SER A 529 -24.49 -12.64 -9.01
N PHE A 530 -24.15 -13.08 -7.80
CA PHE A 530 -24.93 -14.09 -7.08
C PHE A 530 -26.39 -13.67 -6.86
N ARG A 531 -26.62 -12.41 -6.45
CA ARG A 531 -27.99 -11.87 -6.29
C ARG A 531 -28.79 -11.91 -7.59
N TYR A 532 -28.17 -11.57 -8.72
CA TYR A 532 -28.80 -11.69 -10.03
C TYR A 532 -29.14 -13.15 -10.37
N ILE A 533 -28.21 -14.07 -10.14
CA ILE A 533 -28.41 -15.51 -10.35
C ILE A 533 -29.56 -16.06 -9.47
N SER A 534 -29.68 -15.61 -8.22
CA SER A 534 -30.82 -15.97 -7.35
C SER A 534 -32.16 -15.48 -7.91
N VAL A 535 -32.22 -14.28 -8.50
CA VAL A 535 -33.43 -13.77 -9.16
C VAL A 535 -33.76 -14.57 -10.41
N MET A 536 -32.77 -14.87 -11.26
CA MET A 536 -32.95 -15.71 -12.45
C MET A 536 -33.38 -17.13 -12.09
N GLY A 537 -32.81 -17.75 -11.06
CA GLY A 537 -33.25 -19.05 -10.54
C GLY A 537 -34.70 -19.05 -10.03
N GLY A 538 -35.18 -17.92 -9.50
CA GLY A 538 -36.60 -17.72 -9.18
C GLY A 538 -37.50 -17.73 -10.43
N VAL A 539 -37.05 -17.10 -11.52
CA VAL A 539 -37.75 -17.16 -12.82
C VAL A 539 -37.71 -18.58 -13.42
N ALA A 540 -36.57 -19.27 -13.30
CA ALA A 540 -36.42 -20.67 -13.70
C ALA A 540 -37.42 -21.58 -12.98
N MET A 541 -37.59 -21.40 -11.68
CA MET A 541 -38.54 -22.17 -10.87
C MET A 541 -40.00 -21.96 -11.32
N LEU A 542 -40.37 -20.74 -11.73
CA LEU A 542 -41.71 -20.47 -12.29
C LEU A 542 -41.90 -21.14 -13.66
N GLY A 543 -40.90 -21.07 -14.54
CA GLY A 543 -40.91 -21.79 -15.83
C GLY A 543 -40.94 -23.30 -15.66
N PHE A 544 -40.23 -23.84 -14.67
CA PHE A 544 -40.28 -25.25 -14.30
C PHE A 544 -41.69 -25.65 -13.84
N ILE A 545 -42.33 -24.90 -12.94
CA ILE A 545 -43.69 -25.21 -12.47
C ILE A 545 -44.68 -25.24 -13.65
N ALA A 546 -44.58 -24.30 -14.59
CA ALA A 546 -45.41 -24.29 -15.80
C ALA A 546 -45.16 -25.52 -16.70
N SER A 547 -43.89 -25.85 -16.97
CA SER A 547 -43.50 -27.01 -17.76
C SER A 547 -43.90 -28.34 -17.09
N PHE A 548 -43.76 -28.46 -15.77
CA PHE A 548 -44.17 -29.63 -15.00
C PHE A 548 -45.67 -29.91 -15.11
N VAL A 549 -46.51 -28.87 -14.96
CA VAL A 549 -47.96 -29.00 -15.15
C VAL A 549 -48.29 -29.45 -16.58
N ASN A 550 -47.55 -28.97 -17.58
CA ASN A 550 -47.72 -29.42 -18.97
C ASN A 550 -47.27 -30.87 -19.18
N PHE A 551 -46.12 -31.29 -18.63
CA PHE A 551 -45.63 -32.66 -18.73
C PHE A 551 -46.57 -33.69 -18.07
N VAL A 552 -47.16 -33.34 -16.92
CA VAL A 552 -48.20 -34.16 -16.26
C VAL A 552 -49.45 -34.26 -17.14
N ARG A 553 -49.86 -33.17 -17.81
CA ARG A 553 -50.96 -33.16 -18.78
C ARG A 553 -50.67 -34.06 -20.01
N LEU A 554 -49.42 -34.07 -20.47
CA LEU A 554 -48.94 -34.88 -21.61
C LEU A 554 -48.64 -36.35 -21.25
N ARG A 555 -48.67 -36.73 -19.97
CA ARG A 555 -48.43 -38.10 -19.46
C ARG A 555 -47.05 -38.67 -19.83
N LEU A 556 -46.01 -37.85 -19.76
CA LEU A 556 -44.61 -38.29 -19.89
C LEU A 556 -44.16 -39.14 -18.68
N ALA A 557 -43.10 -39.93 -18.84
CA ALA A 557 -42.56 -40.75 -17.76
C ALA A 557 -41.89 -39.93 -16.66
N TRP A 558 -42.10 -40.31 -15.39
CA TRP A 558 -41.63 -39.55 -14.22
C TRP A 558 -40.11 -39.28 -14.18
N HIS A 559 -39.28 -40.21 -14.69
CA HIS A 559 -37.83 -40.00 -14.75
C HIS A 559 -37.47 -38.87 -15.74
N LEU A 560 -38.08 -38.86 -16.93
CA LEU A 560 -37.87 -37.83 -17.95
C LEU A 560 -38.35 -36.46 -17.43
N ILE A 561 -39.46 -36.42 -16.71
CA ILE A 561 -39.98 -35.20 -16.06
C ILE A 561 -38.96 -34.65 -15.06
N ILE A 562 -38.32 -35.49 -14.24
CA ILE A 562 -37.33 -35.06 -13.24
C ILE A 562 -36.02 -34.60 -13.90
N ILE A 563 -35.56 -35.26 -14.96
CA ILE A 563 -34.37 -34.84 -15.71
C ILE A 563 -34.61 -33.47 -16.37
N ARG A 564 -35.71 -33.32 -17.11
CA ARG A 564 -36.11 -32.06 -17.77
C ARG A 564 -36.40 -30.92 -16.77
N ALA A 565 -36.86 -31.25 -15.56
CA ALA A 565 -37.04 -30.29 -14.47
C ALA A 565 -35.72 -29.66 -14.01
N LEU A 566 -34.68 -30.49 -13.85
CA LEU A 566 -33.39 -30.07 -13.34
C LEU A 566 -32.55 -29.40 -14.46
N ASP A 567 -32.66 -29.88 -15.70
CA ASP A 567 -32.01 -29.28 -16.89
C ASP A 567 -32.45 -27.81 -17.12
N LEU A 568 -33.75 -27.53 -16.95
CA LEU A 568 -34.25 -26.15 -17.03
C LEU A 568 -33.66 -25.22 -15.94
N ILE A 569 -33.14 -25.77 -14.84
CA ILE A 569 -32.44 -25.02 -13.79
C ILE A 569 -30.95 -24.85 -14.11
N THR A 570 -30.30 -25.79 -14.80
CA THR A 570 -28.88 -25.68 -15.19
C THR A 570 -28.67 -24.66 -16.31
N ILE A 571 -29.55 -24.62 -17.30
CA ILE A 571 -29.57 -23.64 -18.42
C ILE A 571 -29.57 -22.18 -17.91
N VAL A 572 -30.12 -21.92 -16.72
CA VAL A 572 -30.26 -20.56 -16.16
C VAL A 572 -28.97 -20.05 -15.50
N VAL A 573 -27.92 -20.87 -15.37
CA VAL A 573 -26.63 -20.47 -14.80
C VAL A 573 -25.48 -20.86 -15.75
N PRO A 574 -25.10 -19.98 -16.69
CA PRO A 574 -24.08 -20.28 -17.70
C PRO A 574 -22.75 -20.74 -17.07
N PRO A 575 -22.20 -21.92 -17.46
CA PRO A 575 -20.97 -22.44 -16.88
C PRO A 575 -19.78 -21.49 -17.13
N ALA A 576 -19.77 -20.79 -18.27
CA ALA A 576 -18.73 -19.82 -18.62
C ALA A 576 -18.80 -18.46 -17.88
N LEU A 577 -19.81 -18.23 -17.03
CA LEU A 577 -20.01 -16.93 -16.38
C LEU A 577 -18.81 -16.50 -15.49
N PRO A 578 -18.24 -17.33 -14.59
CA PRO A 578 -17.08 -16.92 -13.80
C PRO A 578 -15.85 -16.63 -14.68
N ALA A 579 -15.56 -17.50 -15.66
CA ALA A 579 -14.42 -17.35 -16.55
C ALA A 579 -14.50 -16.03 -17.35
N THR A 580 -15.63 -15.78 -18.02
CA THR A 580 -15.82 -14.61 -18.90
C THR A 580 -15.74 -13.27 -18.17
N LEU A 581 -16.06 -13.23 -16.88
CA LEU A 581 -15.86 -12.05 -16.03
C LEU A 581 -14.37 -11.72 -15.80
N THR A 582 -13.49 -12.73 -15.74
CA THR A 582 -12.04 -12.55 -15.56
C THR A 582 -11.28 -12.28 -16.86
N ILE A 583 -11.83 -12.65 -18.03
CA ILE A 583 -11.19 -12.44 -19.33
C ILE A 583 -10.91 -10.94 -19.56
N GLY A 584 -11.87 -10.07 -19.24
CA GLY A 584 -11.72 -8.62 -19.39
C GLY A 584 -10.58 -8.02 -18.54
N THR A 585 -10.41 -8.48 -17.30
CA THR A 585 -9.32 -8.01 -16.41
C THR A 585 -7.97 -8.63 -16.78
N ASN A 586 -7.92 -9.89 -17.19
CA ASN A 586 -6.69 -10.52 -17.68
C ASN A 586 -6.15 -9.82 -18.94
N PHE A 587 -7.02 -9.43 -19.89
CA PHE A 587 -6.59 -8.65 -21.06
C PHE A 587 -6.14 -7.22 -20.68
N ALA A 588 -6.80 -6.55 -19.74
CA ALA A 588 -6.34 -5.25 -19.25
C ALA A 588 -4.96 -5.33 -18.55
N LEU A 589 -4.75 -6.35 -17.70
CA LEU A 589 -3.48 -6.64 -17.05
C LEU A 589 -2.35 -6.88 -18.06
N SER A 590 -2.63 -7.63 -19.14
CA SER A 590 -1.68 -7.85 -20.23
C SER A 590 -1.33 -6.55 -20.98
N ARG A 591 -2.28 -5.62 -21.14
CA ARG A 591 -2.02 -4.31 -21.76
C ARG A 591 -1.26 -3.36 -20.84
N LEU A 592 -1.54 -3.36 -19.53
CA LEU A 592 -0.81 -2.57 -18.54
C LEU A 592 0.66 -3.02 -18.44
N ARG A 593 0.94 -4.34 -18.40
CA ARG A 593 2.32 -4.86 -18.40
C ARG A 593 3.11 -4.43 -19.65
N LYS A 594 2.45 -4.29 -20.82
CA LYS A 594 3.08 -3.74 -22.04
C LYS A 594 3.40 -2.25 -21.98
N LYS A 595 2.91 -1.52 -20.97
CA LYS A 595 3.24 -0.12 -20.67
C LYS A 595 4.17 0.00 -19.45
N GLN A 596 4.82 -1.09 -19.04
CA GLN A 596 5.61 -1.20 -17.81
C GLN A 596 4.83 -0.84 -16.52
N ILE A 597 3.51 -1.00 -16.54
CA ILE A 597 2.65 -0.88 -15.35
C ILE A 597 2.30 -2.29 -14.86
N PHE A 598 2.90 -2.67 -13.75
CA PHE A 598 2.67 -3.94 -13.08
C PHE A 598 1.50 -3.80 -12.09
N CYS A 599 0.79 -4.90 -11.83
CA CYS A 599 -0.39 -4.91 -10.97
C CYS A 599 -0.48 -6.23 -10.21
N ILE A 600 -0.39 -6.18 -8.89
CA ILE A 600 -0.35 -7.35 -8.01
C ILE A 600 -1.75 -7.96 -7.85
N SER A 601 -2.80 -7.13 -7.80
CA SER A 601 -4.18 -7.56 -7.56
C SER A 601 -5.12 -7.24 -8.75
N PRO A 602 -5.45 -8.22 -9.61
CA PRO A 602 -6.29 -8.00 -10.80
C PRO A 602 -7.70 -7.44 -10.51
N GLN A 603 -8.18 -7.53 -9.27
CA GLN A 603 -9.45 -6.94 -8.86
C GLN A 603 -9.38 -5.40 -8.79
N ARG A 604 -8.24 -4.85 -8.37
CA ARG A 604 -8.02 -3.39 -8.24
C ARG A 604 -8.05 -2.67 -9.59
N VAL A 605 -7.80 -3.37 -10.72
CA VAL A 605 -7.99 -2.84 -12.09
C VAL A 605 -9.42 -2.34 -12.33
N ASN A 606 -10.44 -3.09 -11.89
CA ASN A 606 -11.83 -2.66 -12.00
C ASN A 606 -12.20 -1.54 -11.02
N VAL A 607 -11.40 -1.34 -9.97
CA VAL A 607 -11.56 -0.22 -9.02
C VAL A 607 -10.96 1.06 -9.59
N GLY A 608 -9.83 0.98 -10.31
CA GLY A 608 -9.26 2.10 -11.09
C GLY A 608 -10.24 2.70 -12.11
N GLY A 609 -11.19 1.89 -12.61
CA GLY A 609 -12.29 2.36 -13.44
C GLY A 609 -13.31 3.28 -12.75
N LYS A 610 -13.28 3.38 -11.42
CA LYS A 610 -14.21 4.15 -10.58
C LYS A 610 -13.60 5.38 -9.91
N LEU A 611 -12.29 5.62 -10.04
CA LEU A 611 -11.61 6.69 -9.32
C LEU A 611 -12.29 8.06 -9.51
N ASP A 612 -12.56 8.69 -8.37
CA ASP A 612 -13.28 9.96 -8.26
C ASP A 612 -12.33 11.11 -7.91
N ILE A 613 -11.33 10.81 -7.08
CA ILE A 613 -10.28 11.70 -6.56
C ILE A 613 -8.93 10.98 -6.59
N ILE A 614 -7.84 11.73 -6.80
CA ILE A 614 -6.47 11.23 -6.75
C ILE A 614 -5.61 12.19 -5.94
N CYS A 615 -4.99 11.65 -4.90
CA CYS A 615 -3.94 12.31 -4.14
C CYS A 615 -2.58 12.03 -4.80
N PHE A 616 -1.71 13.04 -4.82
CA PHE A 616 -0.33 12.96 -5.31
C PHE A 616 0.61 13.49 -4.21
N ASP A 617 1.77 12.89 -3.97
CA ASP A 617 2.86 13.62 -3.32
C ASP A 617 3.42 14.70 -4.26
N LYS A 618 4.17 15.67 -3.72
CA LYS A 618 4.86 16.72 -4.47
C LYS A 618 6.24 16.26 -4.92
N THR A 619 7.07 15.77 -4.01
CA THR A 619 8.51 15.50 -4.24
C THR A 619 8.64 14.18 -4.97
N GLY A 620 9.37 14.14 -6.09
CA GLY A 620 9.58 12.95 -6.92
C GLY A 620 8.33 12.44 -7.67
N THR A 621 7.12 12.68 -7.17
CA THR A 621 5.87 12.37 -7.89
C THR A 621 5.43 13.49 -8.85
N LEU A 622 5.46 14.76 -8.45
CA LEU A 622 5.06 15.89 -9.32
C LEU A 622 6.26 16.72 -9.80
N THR A 623 7.22 16.93 -8.89
CA THR A 623 8.52 17.55 -9.18
C THR A 623 9.53 16.51 -9.64
N GLU A 624 10.65 16.97 -10.16
CA GLU A 624 11.89 16.22 -10.23
C GLU A 624 12.43 15.93 -8.81
N ASP A 625 13.49 15.15 -8.76
CA ASP A 625 13.95 14.44 -7.57
C ASP A 625 15.13 15.19 -6.91
N GLY A 626 14.91 15.64 -5.67
CA GLY A 626 15.76 16.64 -5.00
C GLY A 626 15.53 18.07 -5.53
N LEU A 627 16.21 19.04 -4.92
CA LEU A 627 16.26 20.43 -5.41
C LEU A 627 17.45 20.69 -6.34
N ASP A 628 17.19 21.37 -7.45
CA ASP A 628 18.23 21.95 -8.30
C ASP A 628 18.62 23.35 -7.78
N VAL A 629 19.89 23.74 -7.93
CA VAL A 629 20.37 25.10 -7.63
C VAL A 629 19.92 26.03 -8.77
N LEU A 630 19.02 26.97 -8.48
CA LEU A 630 18.58 28.01 -9.42
C LEU A 630 19.69 29.07 -9.64
N GLY A 631 20.52 29.28 -8.63
CA GLY A 631 21.66 30.19 -8.68
C GLY A 631 21.91 30.90 -7.34
N ILE A 632 22.88 31.81 -7.36
CA ILE A 632 23.41 32.45 -6.15
C ILE A 632 23.22 33.97 -6.21
N ARG A 633 22.93 34.57 -5.06
CA ARG A 633 22.88 36.03 -4.85
C ARG A 633 23.96 36.41 -3.83
N VAL A 634 25.00 37.12 -4.26
CA VAL A 634 26.12 37.54 -3.41
C VAL A 634 25.89 38.96 -2.90
N ALA A 635 26.17 39.23 -1.63
CA ALA A 635 26.14 40.56 -1.05
C ALA A 635 27.28 41.42 -1.59
N GLN A 636 26.97 42.45 -2.37
CA GLN A 636 27.96 43.32 -2.99
C GLN A 636 28.31 44.53 -2.10
N LYS A 637 29.60 44.74 -1.90
CA LYS A 637 30.19 46.00 -1.41
C LYS A 637 30.82 46.72 -2.61
N PRO A 638 30.74 48.06 -2.72
CA PRO A 638 30.18 49.01 -1.76
C PRO A 638 28.67 49.31 -1.91
N SER A 639 27.95 48.63 -2.81
CA SER A 639 26.54 48.94 -3.14
C SER A 639 25.52 48.58 -2.04
N ASN A 640 25.88 47.72 -1.10
CA ASN A 640 25.06 47.23 0.02
C ASN A 640 23.69 46.64 -0.40
N ARG A 641 23.73 45.89 -1.50
CA ARG A 641 22.62 45.15 -2.12
C ARG A 641 23.10 43.78 -2.58
N PHE A 642 22.17 42.89 -2.93
CA PHE A 642 22.54 41.65 -3.61
C PHE A 642 22.91 41.88 -5.08
N SER A 643 23.80 41.02 -5.59
CA SER A 643 24.07 40.84 -7.02
C SER A 643 22.82 40.44 -7.79
N ASP A 644 22.89 40.44 -9.13
CA ASP A 644 21.97 39.62 -9.91
C ASP A 644 22.15 38.12 -9.65
N ILE A 645 21.19 37.30 -10.05
CA ILE A 645 21.27 35.84 -9.81
C ILE A 645 22.31 35.23 -10.75
N LEU A 646 23.25 34.49 -10.16
CA LEU A 646 24.38 33.87 -10.84
C LEU A 646 24.05 32.37 -11.04
N PRO A 647 23.68 31.93 -12.26
CA PRO A 647 23.14 30.59 -12.51
C PRO A 647 24.21 29.50 -12.67
N ASP A 648 25.48 29.86 -12.86
CA ASP A 648 26.59 28.93 -13.12
C ASP A 648 27.82 29.28 -12.27
N ALA A 649 28.64 28.31 -11.86
CA ALA A 649 29.90 28.59 -11.17
C ALA A 649 30.87 29.48 -11.98
N GLN A 650 30.84 29.39 -13.32
CA GLN A 650 31.61 30.29 -14.20
C GLN A 650 31.12 31.74 -14.14
N SER A 651 29.82 31.96 -13.88
CA SER A 651 29.25 33.29 -13.63
C SER A 651 29.53 33.81 -12.22
N LEU A 652 29.68 32.90 -11.25
CA LEU A 652 30.06 33.23 -9.87
C LEU A 652 31.52 33.70 -9.77
N LEU A 653 32.44 32.98 -10.40
CA LEU A 653 33.87 33.31 -10.39
C LEU A 653 34.48 33.04 -11.78
N PRO A 654 34.54 34.06 -12.66
CA PRO A 654 35.13 33.91 -13.98
C PRO A 654 36.62 33.51 -13.91
N GLY A 655 36.96 32.47 -14.66
CA GLY A 655 38.30 31.86 -14.68
C GLY A 655 39.34 32.69 -15.43
N ALA A 656 38.94 33.68 -16.21
CA ALA A 656 39.84 34.59 -16.91
C ALA A 656 39.73 36.03 -16.40
N ALA A 657 40.88 36.67 -16.16
CA ALA A 657 40.95 38.04 -15.62
C ALA A 657 40.31 39.12 -16.52
N TYR A 658 40.02 38.83 -17.79
CA TYR A 658 39.33 39.75 -18.70
C TYR A 658 37.79 39.63 -18.67
N GLU A 659 37.26 38.63 -17.95
CA GLU A 659 35.83 38.38 -17.76
C GLU A 659 35.33 38.88 -16.39
N ARG A 660 36.26 39.23 -15.50
CA ARG A 660 35.97 39.84 -14.20
C ARG A 660 35.67 41.33 -14.36
N ASP A 661 34.63 41.83 -13.69
CA ASP A 661 34.30 43.25 -13.66
C ASP A 661 35.23 43.98 -12.67
N PRO A 662 36.02 44.99 -13.08
CA PRO A 662 36.95 45.71 -12.20
C PRO A 662 36.27 46.58 -11.14
N THR A 663 34.93 46.64 -11.10
CA THR A 663 34.14 47.34 -10.07
C THR A 663 33.61 46.41 -8.97
N VAL A 664 33.83 45.10 -9.07
CA VAL A 664 33.27 44.08 -8.15
C VAL A 664 34.36 43.43 -7.29
N GLU A 665 34.12 43.34 -5.98
CA GLU A 665 34.97 42.64 -5.02
C GLU A 665 34.69 41.12 -5.06
N TYR A 666 35.66 40.34 -5.55
CA TYR A 666 35.45 38.89 -5.80
C TYR A 666 35.64 38.00 -4.55
N ASP A 667 36.15 38.51 -3.44
CA ASP A 667 36.37 37.71 -2.21
C ASP A 667 35.08 37.09 -1.66
N HIS A 668 33.97 37.82 -1.66
CA HIS A 668 32.66 37.27 -1.30
C HIS A 668 32.22 36.15 -2.27
N HIS A 669 32.47 36.31 -3.58
CA HIS A 669 32.11 35.32 -4.60
C HIS A 669 32.94 34.03 -4.46
N LYS A 670 34.24 34.19 -4.18
CA LYS A 670 35.22 33.14 -3.86
C LYS A 670 34.83 32.38 -2.58
N ALA A 671 34.46 33.11 -1.52
CA ALA A 671 33.96 32.52 -0.28
C ALA A 671 32.64 31.75 -0.45
N ALA A 672 31.73 32.20 -1.33
CA ALA A 672 30.51 31.45 -1.66
C ALA A 672 30.84 30.11 -2.35
N LEU A 673 31.73 30.14 -3.36
CA LEU A 673 32.18 28.93 -4.07
C LEU A 673 32.85 27.94 -3.11
N TYR A 674 33.77 28.41 -2.28
CA TYR A 674 34.50 27.57 -1.32
C TYR A 674 33.58 27.02 -0.21
N THR A 675 32.53 27.76 0.18
CA THR A 675 31.51 27.26 1.11
C THR A 675 30.80 26.03 0.52
N MET A 676 30.38 26.07 -0.75
CA MET A 676 29.74 24.92 -1.41
C MET A 676 30.69 23.73 -1.59
N ALA A 677 31.93 24.00 -2.02
CA ALA A 677 32.94 22.97 -2.31
C ALA A 677 33.57 22.31 -1.06
N THR A 678 33.28 22.77 0.16
CA THR A 678 33.91 22.24 1.39
C THR A 678 32.97 22.05 2.58
N CYS A 679 31.89 22.83 2.71
CA CYS A 679 30.99 22.78 3.87
C CYS A 679 29.93 21.68 3.70
N HIS A 680 30.32 20.44 3.42
CA HIS A 680 29.40 19.33 3.13
C HIS A 680 29.65 18.05 3.94
N SER A 681 28.66 17.16 3.94
CA SER A 681 28.73 15.83 4.57
C SER A 681 29.12 14.67 3.62
N LEU A 682 29.34 14.97 2.33
CA LEU A 682 29.70 13.99 1.29
C LEU A 682 30.97 13.19 1.66
N ARG A 683 30.99 11.92 1.24
CA ARG A 683 32.11 10.97 1.33
C ARG A 683 32.32 10.28 -0.01
N MET A 684 33.52 9.73 -0.24
CA MET A 684 33.78 8.93 -1.45
C MET A 684 33.60 7.44 -1.16
N VAL A 685 32.77 6.77 -1.96
CA VAL A 685 32.55 5.31 -1.89
C VAL A 685 32.70 4.73 -3.28
N ASP A 686 33.65 3.81 -3.46
CA ASP A 686 33.95 3.09 -4.71
C ASP A 686 34.18 3.98 -5.96
N GLY A 687 34.45 5.28 -5.76
CA GLY A 687 34.69 6.29 -6.79
C GLY A 687 33.55 7.32 -6.96
N GLU A 688 32.41 7.12 -6.30
CA GLU A 688 31.25 8.01 -6.35
C GLU A 688 31.12 8.85 -5.06
N LEU A 689 30.45 10.01 -5.17
CA LEU A 689 30.16 10.89 -4.04
C LEU A 689 28.81 10.54 -3.39
N VAL A 690 28.84 10.32 -2.09
CA VAL A 690 27.70 9.80 -1.31
C VAL A 690 27.46 10.68 -0.09
N GLY A 691 26.22 11.18 0.07
CA GLY A 691 25.81 11.98 1.23
C GLY A 691 24.42 12.61 1.04
N ASP A 692 24.22 13.79 1.60
CA ASP A 692 22.97 14.56 1.45
C ASP A 692 22.79 15.02 -0.03
N PRO A 693 21.63 14.77 -0.68
CA PRO A 693 21.37 15.22 -2.05
C PRO A 693 21.53 16.72 -2.27
N LEU A 694 21.19 17.53 -1.26
CA LEU A 694 21.34 18.99 -1.30
C LEU A 694 22.83 19.36 -1.38
N ASP A 695 23.66 18.67 -0.59
CA ASP A 695 25.11 18.84 -0.59
C ASP A 695 25.75 18.35 -1.89
N LEU A 696 25.24 17.25 -2.46
CA LEU A 696 25.67 16.75 -3.77
C LEU A 696 25.37 17.79 -4.86
N LYS A 697 24.15 18.33 -4.90
CA LYS A 697 23.73 19.36 -5.87
C LYS A 697 24.52 20.67 -5.73
N MET A 698 24.85 21.09 -4.51
CA MET A 698 25.76 22.24 -4.30
C MET A 698 27.19 21.94 -4.77
N PHE A 699 27.67 20.72 -4.56
CA PHE A 699 29.02 20.33 -4.96
C PHE A 699 29.14 20.20 -6.49
N ASP A 700 28.20 19.50 -7.13
CA ASP A 700 28.08 19.36 -8.58
C ASP A 700 28.02 20.73 -9.29
N PHE A 701 27.27 21.68 -8.71
CA PHE A 701 27.19 23.07 -9.20
C PHE A 701 28.57 23.75 -9.28
N THR A 702 29.51 23.42 -8.38
CA THR A 702 30.86 23.99 -8.41
C THR A 702 31.74 23.39 -9.51
N GLY A 703 31.52 22.13 -9.89
CA GLY A 703 32.41 21.36 -10.77
C GLY A 703 33.77 20.99 -10.16
N TRP A 704 33.92 21.04 -8.84
CA TRP A 704 35.15 20.65 -8.14
C TRP A 704 35.26 19.11 -8.01
N THR A 705 36.42 18.61 -7.58
CA THR A 705 36.61 17.20 -7.20
C THR A 705 37.03 17.09 -5.73
N PHE A 706 36.59 16.03 -5.05
CA PHE A 706 36.81 15.82 -3.62
C PHE A 706 37.52 14.50 -3.39
N GLU A 707 38.67 14.54 -2.71
CA GLU A 707 39.48 13.38 -2.35
C GLU A 707 39.37 13.13 -0.84
N GLU A 708 38.91 11.95 -0.42
CA GLU A 708 38.81 11.59 0.99
C GLU A 708 40.17 11.11 1.52
N GLY A 709 40.62 11.68 2.65
CA GLY A 709 41.94 11.43 3.21
C GLY A 709 42.10 9.99 3.76
N GLU A 710 42.89 9.16 3.09
CA GLU A 710 43.19 7.81 3.58
C GLU A 710 43.99 7.87 4.90
N GLN A 711 43.36 7.46 6.01
CA GLN A 711 44.04 7.20 7.27
C GLN A 711 44.90 5.91 7.18
N ARG A 712 46.01 5.97 6.44
CA ARG A 712 47.03 4.91 6.44
C ARG A 712 47.79 4.93 7.76
N ALA A 713 47.67 3.86 8.54
CA ALA A 713 48.60 3.57 9.63
C ALA A 713 49.98 3.21 9.04
N GLY A 714 50.76 4.22 8.69
CA GLY A 714 52.06 4.08 8.03
C GLY A 714 53.22 3.90 9.02
N ASN A 715 53.84 2.72 8.99
CA ASN A 715 55.16 2.52 9.61
C ASN A 715 56.26 3.24 8.78
N THR A 716 56.51 4.52 9.07
CA THR A 716 57.73 5.23 8.62
C THR A 716 58.16 6.30 9.62
N GLU A 717 59.47 6.54 9.73
CA GLU A 717 60.12 7.16 10.90
C GLU A 717 60.28 8.70 10.82
N ASP A 718 59.21 9.44 10.51
CA ASP A 718 59.20 10.92 10.43
C ASP A 718 58.25 11.56 11.48
N GLU A 719 58.68 11.71 12.73
CA GLU A 719 57.81 12.10 13.86
C GLU A 719 57.36 13.58 13.91
N ASP A 720 57.99 14.50 13.15
CA ASP A 720 57.75 15.95 13.28
C ASP A 720 56.51 16.49 12.52
N GLN A 721 55.80 15.65 11.75
CA GLN A 721 54.49 15.98 11.18
C GLN A 721 53.51 14.81 11.33
N GLY A 722 52.62 14.89 12.33
CA GLY A 722 51.60 13.87 12.59
C GLY A 722 50.64 13.69 11.41
N GLY A 723 50.91 12.66 10.60
CA GLY A 723 50.30 12.43 9.29
C GLY A 723 48.84 11.99 9.31
N LEU A 724 47.93 12.90 9.62
CA LEU A 724 46.53 12.83 9.20
C LEU A 724 46.37 13.64 7.90
N SER A 725 46.22 12.95 6.78
CA SER A 725 45.73 13.54 5.54
C SER A 725 44.28 14.04 5.76
N PRO A 726 44.00 15.35 5.69
CA PRO A 726 42.62 15.83 5.64
C PRO A 726 42.00 15.41 4.31
N SER A 727 40.67 15.42 4.20
CA SER A 727 40.02 15.40 2.89
C SER A 727 40.28 16.72 2.16
N ILE A 728 40.46 16.66 0.84
CA ILE A 728 40.92 17.78 0.00
C ILE A 728 39.90 18.01 -1.11
N ALA A 729 39.42 19.25 -1.24
CA ALA A 729 38.69 19.68 -2.44
C ALA A 729 39.66 20.39 -3.41
N ARG A 730 39.58 20.01 -4.69
CA ARG A 730 40.38 20.53 -5.81
C ARG A 730 39.49 21.25 -6.84
N PRO A 731 39.92 22.37 -7.43
CA PRO A 731 39.18 23.06 -8.49
C PRO A 731 39.20 22.29 -9.82
N PRO A 732 38.26 22.56 -10.74
CA PRO A 732 38.29 22.03 -12.10
C PRO A 732 39.52 22.50 -12.89
N ALA A 733 39.94 21.67 -13.85
CA ALA A 733 41.11 21.93 -14.69
C ALA A 733 41.01 23.29 -15.40
N GLY A 734 42.05 24.12 -15.26
CA GLY A 734 42.08 25.51 -15.73
C GLY A 734 41.71 26.58 -14.68
N MET A 735 41.16 26.21 -13.52
CA MET A 735 41.02 27.10 -12.34
C MET A 735 42.00 26.73 -11.21
N GLU A 736 43.09 26.04 -11.54
CA GLU A 736 44.06 25.46 -10.60
C GLU A 736 44.87 26.50 -9.78
N TYR A 737 44.94 27.75 -10.25
CA TYR A 737 45.76 28.81 -9.67
C TYR A 737 44.95 30.07 -9.40
N ASP A 738 45.26 30.71 -8.27
CA ASP A 738 44.67 32.01 -7.94
C ASP A 738 45.17 33.10 -8.90
N LEU A 739 44.26 33.98 -9.31
CA LEU A 739 44.58 35.13 -10.16
C LEU A 739 45.02 36.35 -9.33
N ASP A 740 44.69 36.35 -8.04
CA ASP A 740 44.84 37.52 -7.18
C ASP A 740 46.18 37.49 -6.38
N ASP A 741 46.85 36.33 -6.33
CA ASP A 741 48.17 36.06 -5.72
C ASP A 741 49.38 36.80 -6.39
N ASN A 742 49.13 37.77 -7.28
CA ASN A 742 50.18 38.39 -8.10
C ASN A 742 50.89 39.60 -7.47
N GLU A 743 50.48 40.08 -6.29
CA GLU A 743 51.04 41.31 -5.72
C GLU A 743 52.33 41.12 -4.90
N ASP A 744 52.56 39.94 -4.29
CA ASP A 744 53.59 39.79 -3.25
C ASP A 744 54.77 38.85 -3.64
N GLY A 745 55.76 39.42 -4.34
CA GLY A 745 57.13 38.90 -4.38
C GLY A 745 57.52 38.01 -5.57
N GLN A 746 58.59 38.41 -6.27
CA GLN A 746 59.01 37.88 -7.57
C GLN A 746 59.69 36.49 -7.56
N ASN A 747 59.41 35.62 -6.58
CA ASN A 747 60.07 34.30 -6.44
C ASN A 747 59.23 33.21 -5.73
N SER A 748 57.96 33.45 -5.39
CA SER A 748 57.08 32.42 -4.82
C SER A 748 56.58 31.48 -5.94
N PRO A 749 56.79 30.15 -5.87
CA PRO A 749 56.10 29.24 -6.78
C PRO A 749 54.61 29.25 -6.45
N ARG A 750 53.75 29.48 -7.45
CA ARG A 750 52.29 29.46 -7.26
C ARG A 750 51.87 28.09 -6.72
N SER A 751 51.36 28.06 -5.50
CA SER A 751 50.67 26.89 -4.96
C SER A 751 49.38 26.65 -5.76
N PRO A 752 49.07 25.39 -6.14
CA PRO A 752 47.74 25.08 -6.62
C PRO A 752 46.72 25.31 -5.50
N ILE A 753 45.49 25.70 -5.85
CA ILE A 753 44.41 25.82 -4.86
C ILE A 753 44.00 24.42 -4.43
N GLU A 754 44.29 24.08 -3.17
CA GLU A 754 43.88 22.82 -2.54
C GLU A 754 43.25 23.16 -1.18
N LEU A 755 41.98 22.81 -0.98
CA LEU A 755 41.24 23.13 0.24
C LEU A 755 41.17 21.92 1.16
N GLY A 756 42.03 21.87 2.18
CA GLY A 756 42.05 20.82 3.19
C GLY A 756 41.01 21.06 4.29
N VAL A 757 40.09 20.12 4.47
CA VAL A 757 39.06 20.16 5.53
C VAL A 757 39.67 19.69 6.86
N LEU A 758 39.82 20.58 7.83
CA LEU A 758 40.47 20.30 9.12
C LEU A 758 39.50 19.75 10.17
N LYS A 759 38.27 20.26 10.18
CA LYS A 759 37.21 19.88 11.11
C LYS A 759 35.86 20.35 10.59
N SER A 760 34.90 19.44 10.49
CA SER A 760 33.49 19.77 10.22
C SER A 760 32.66 19.75 11.51
N PHE A 761 31.63 20.58 11.57
CA PHE A 761 30.55 20.54 12.54
C PHE A 761 29.26 20.23 11.78
N GLU A 762 28.75 19.02 11.96
CA GLU A 762 27.57 18.50 11.25
C GLU A 762 26.32 19.37 11.45
N PHE A 763 25.36 19.24 10.52
CA PHE A 763 24.08 19.94 10.62
C PHE A 763 23.31 19.51 11.87
N VAL A 764 22.91 20.47 12.70
CA VAL A 764 22.10 20.23 13.90
C VAL A 764 20.75 20.92 13.72
N SER A 765 19.66 20.15 13.67
CA SER A 765 18.31 20.66 13.35
C SER A 765 17.80 21.75 14.31
N GLN A 766 18.28 21.77 15.57
CA GLN A 766 17.99 22.84 16.53
C GLN A 766 18.69 24.18 16.18
N LEU A 767 19.90 24.12 15.61
CA LEU A 767 20.71 25.28 15.22
C LEU A 767 20.52 25.68 13.75
N ARG A 768 19.91 24.81 12.94
CA ARG A 768 19.60 24.97 11.50
C ARG A 768 20.79 25.33 10.60
N ARG A 769 22.00 24.93 11.00
CA ARG A 769 23.26 25.25 10.30
C ARG A 769 24.33 24.18 10.45
N ALA A 770 25.31 24.22 9.56
CA ALA A 770 26.53 23.43 9.56
C ALA A 770 27.73 24.37 9.33
N SER A 771 28.91 23.99 9.80
CA SER A 771 30.12 24.80 9.66
C SER A 771 31.36 23.93 9.45
N VAL A 772 32.36 24.45 8.76
CA VAL A 772 33.61 23.74 8.45
C VAL A 772 34.81 24.67 8.66
N ILE A 773 35.90 24.12 9.22
CA ILE A 773 37.19 24.78 9.32
C ILE A 773 38.08 24.21 8.20
N VAL A 774 38.49 25.08 7.29
CA VAL A 774 39.26 24.76 6.08
C VAL A 774 40.61 25.46 6.12
N ARG A 775 41.60 24.87 5.45
CA ARG A 775 42.89 25.51 5.21
C ARG A 775 43.29 25.33 3.75
N ASN A 776 43.55 26.46 3.07
CA ASN A 776 44.18 26.45 1.75
C ASN A 776 45.67 26.07 1.90
N PHE A 777 46.11 25.02 1.22
CA PHE A 777 47.51 24.58 1.27
C PHE A 777 48.42 25.66 0.66
N GLY A 778 49.54 25.93 1.33
CA GLY A 778 50.40 27.10 1.08
C GLY A 778 50.18 28.24 2.10
N SER A 779 48.96 28.42 2.61
CA SER A 779 48.66 29.48 3.59
C SER A 779 48.88 29.06 5.06
N PRO A 780 49.24 30.00 5.96
CA PRO A 780 49.29 29.76 7.41
C PRO A 780 47.96 30.04 8.14
N GLY A 781 46.96 30.57 7.43
CA GLY A 781 45.63 30.87 7.96
C GLY A 781 44.70 29.67 7.97
N CYS A 782 43.50 29.86 8.51
CA CYS A 782 42.37 28.95 8.39
C CYS A 782 41.10 29.77 8.16
N ASP A 783 40.21 29.28 7.30
CA ASP A 783 38.91 29.88 7.03
C ASP A 783 37.82 29.05 7.70
N ILE A 784 36.78 29.72 8.20
CA ILE A 784 35.58 29.08 8.73
C ILE A 784 34.42 29.43 7.80
N TYR A 785 33.90 28.43 7.08
CA TYR A 785 32.71 28.57 6.24
C TYR A 785 31.49 28.02 6.97
N VAL A 786 30.36 28.71 6.83
CA VAL A 786 29.10 28.37 7.51
C VAL A 786 27.95 28.44 6.51
N LYS A 787 27.12 27.38 6.48
CA LYS A 787 25.86 27.34 5.72
C LYS A 787 24.69 27.07 6.65
N GLY A 788 23.54 27.66 6.40
CA GLY A 788 22.37 27.44 7.26
C GLY A 788 21.14 28.22 6.84
N ALA A 789 20.09 28.08 7.65
CA ALA A 789 18.84 28.79 7.44
C ALA A 789 19.03 30.32 7.61
N PRO A 790 18.47 31.17 6.73
CA PRO A 790 18.66 32.63 6.77
C PRO A 790 18.43 33.25 8.16
N GLU A 791 17.38 32.85 8.86
CA GLU A 791 17.01 33.43 10.15
C GLU A 791 18.10 33.29 11.22
N CYS A 792 18.84 32.18 11.25
CA CYS A 792 19.87 31.91 12.27
C CYS A 792 21.21 32.62 11.99
N MET A 793 21.37 33.25 10.82
CA MET A 793 22.58 34.00 10.50
C MET A 793 22.67 35.32 11.26
N LYS A 794 21.52 35.92 11.61
CA LYS A 794 21.45 37.18 12.37
C LYS A 794 22.08 37.06 13.77
N ASP A 795 22.08 35.86 14.34
CA ASP A 795 22.64 35.59 15.68
C ASP A 795 24.17 35.45 15.69
N ILE A 796 24.78 35.15 14.53
CA ILE A 796 26.20 34.75 14.43
C ILE A 796 27.05 35.64 13.50
N CYS A 797 26.42 36.37 12.58
CA CYS A 797 27.08 37.31 11.67
C CYS A 797 27.07 38.73 12.24
N LYS A 798 28.03 39.57 11.83
CA LYS A 798 28.06 41.00 12.18
C LYS A 798 26.86 41.71 11.54
N ALA A 799 26.15 42.54 12.31
CA ALA A 799 25.02 43.33 11.81
C ALA A 799 25.39 44.21 10.58
N GLU A 800 26.63 44.72 10.55
CA GLU A 800 27.19 45.52 9.45
C GLU A 800 27.41 44.75 8.13
N SER A 801 27.29 43.41 8.13
CA SER A 801 27.49 42.58 6.94
C SER A 801 26.20 42.27 6.14
N PHE A 802 25.03 42.68 6.64
CA PHE A 802 23.75 42.42 5.98
C PHE A 802 23.35 43.50 4.96
N PRO A 803 23.02 43.12 3.71
CA PRO A 803 22.48 44.05 2.71
C PRO A 803 21.15 44.69 3.12
N SER A 804 20.88 45.88 2.58
CA SER A 804 19.67 46.66 2.86
C SER A 804 18.37 46.02 2.39
N ASP A 805 18.44 45.09 1.43
CA ASP A 805 17.37 44.38 0.75
C ASP A 805 17.18 42.92 1.23
N TYR A 806 17.81 42.55 2.35
CA TYR A 806 17.83 41.18 2.89
C TYR A 806 16.44 40.59 3.16
N GLU A 807 15.56 41.31 3.85
CA GLU A 807 14.24 40.78 4.24
C GLU A 807 13.27 40.72 3.05
N ASP A 808 13.27 41.75 2.20
CA ASP A 808 12.44 41.81 0.99
C ASP A 808 12.79 40.67 0.01
N LEU A 809 14.09 40.42 -0.22
CA LEU A 809 14.56 39.37 -1.13
C LEU A 809 14.29 37.97 -0.58
N LEU A 810 14.49 37.77 0.74
CA LEU A 810 14.15 36.52 1.42
C LEU A 810 12.65 36.23 1.36
N ALA A 811 11.81 37.26 1.60
CA ALA A 811 10.36 37.15 1.47
C ALA A 811 9.95 36.81 0.02
N TYR A 812 10.52 37.49 -0.98
CA TYR A 812 10.23 37.24 -2.40
C TYR A 812 10.49 35.78 -2.81
N TYR A 813 11.64 35.21 -2.43
CA TYR A 813 11.96 33.82 -2.78
C TYR A 813 11.13 32.80 -1.99
N THR A 814 10.92 33.02 -0.68
CA THR A 814 10.15 32.08 0.17
C THR A 814 8.65 32.07 -0.14
N HIS A 815 8.04 33.22 -0.45
CA HIS A 815 6.64 33.29 -0.91
C HIS A 815 6.42 32.60 -2.27
N ARG A 816 7.45 32.54 -3.12
CA ARG A 816 7.41 31.81 -4.40
C ARG A 816 7.75 30.34 -4.28
N GLY A 817 8.07 29.85 -3.08
CA GLY A 817 8.33 28.43 -2.85
C GLY A 817 9.75 27.96 -3.17
N PHE A 818 10.71 28.88 -3.35
CA PHE A 818 12.12 28.54 -3.43
C PHE A 818 12.69 28.28 -2.03
N ARG A 819 13.62 27.33 -1.92
CA ARG A 819 14.40 27.14 -0.69
C ARG A 819 15.61 28.06 -0.76
N VAL A 820 15.91 28.73 0.35
CA VAL A 820 17.00 29.69 0.47
C VAL A 820 17.93 29.23 1.58
N ILE A 821 19.22 29.12 1.28
CA ILE A 821 20.28 28.86 2.27
C ILE A 821 21.20 30.07 2.29
N ALA A 822 21.56 30.52 3.48
CA ALA A 822 22.51 31.59 3.67
C ALA A 822 23.93 31.04 3.86
N CYS A 823 24.93 31.83 3.44
CA CYS A 823 26.36 31.54 3.61
C CYS A 823 27.07 32.69 4.35
N ALA A 824 28.03 32.34 5.21
CA ALA A 824 28.87 33.27 5.95
C ALA A 824 30.31 32.74 6.09
N THR A 825 31.29 33.63 6.22
CA THR A 825 32.72 33.28 6.41
C THR A 825 33.40 34.05 7.54
N LYS A 826 34.55 33.55 8.01
CA LYS A 826 35.43 34.16 9.01
C LYS A 826 36.86 33.67 8.80
N HIS A 827 37.73 34.55 8.33
CA HIS A 827 39.17 34.28 8.17
C HIS A 827 39.92 34.39 9.50
N ILE A 828 40.86 33.47 9.76
CA ILE A 828 41.74 33.48 10.94
C ILE A 828 43.20 33.30 10.50
N ALA A 829 43.96 34.40 10.50
CA ALA A 829 45.29 34.48 9.87
C ALA A 829 46.38 33.55 10.43
N LYS A 830 46.26 33.05 11.69
CA LYS A 830 47.18 32.06 12.29
C LYS A 830 46.46 31.17 13.29
N LEU A 831 46.47 29.84 13.09
CA LEU A 831 45.83 28.88 13.99
C LEU A 831 46.58 27.54 14.02
N ASN A 832 46.95 27.05 15.21
CA ASN A 832 47.65 25.77 15.36
C ASN A 832 46.67 24.58 15.31
N TRP A 833 47.06 23.48 14.66
CA TRP A 833 46.28 22.24 14.51
C TRP A 833 45.65 21.73 15.82
N VAL A 834 46.44 21.66 16.90
CA VAL A 834 45.99 21.21 18.23
C VAL A 834 44.87 22.12 18.81
N LYS A 835 44.84 23.40 18.42
CA LYS A 835 43.78 24.34 18.79
C LYS A 835 42.53 24.14 17.91
N VAL A 836 42.68 23.87 16.62
CA VAL A 836 41.55 23.53 15.71
C VAL A 836 40.78 22.32 16.21
N GLN A 837 41.47 21.23 16.54
CA GLN A 837 40.86 20.02 17.08
C GLN A 837 40.07 20.30 18.37
N LYS A 838 40.61 21.11 19.28
CA LYS A 838 39.97 21.47 20.56
C LYS A 838 38.93 22.60 20.48
N MET A 839 38.79 23.26 19.33
CA MET A 839 37.88 24.40 19.15
C MET A 839 36.42 23.99 19.31
N LYS A 840 35.65 24.78 20.07
CA LYS A 840 34.20 24.57 20.26
C LYS A 840 33.40 25.17 19.11
N ARG A 841 32.17 24.68 18.92
CA ARG A 841 31.26 25.16 17.87
C ARG A 841 30.96 26.65 18.02
N ASP A 842 30.73 27.13 19.24
CA ASP A 842 30.39 28.53 19.55
C ASP A 842 31.55 29.50 19.24
N GLU A 843 32.80 29.04 19.37
CA GLU A 843 34.01 29.81 19.04
C GLU A 843 34.21 29.95 17.52
N ALA A 844 33.72 28.97 16.75
CA ALA A 844 33.72 28.99 15.29
C ALA A 844 32.58 29.85 14.76
N GLU A 845 31.34 29.53 15.17
CA GLU A 845 30.08 30.12 14.72
C GLU A 845 29.77 31.48 15.40
N SER A 846 30.71 32.42 15.39
CA SER A 846 30.56 33.73 16.03
C SER A 846 31.37 34.84 15.35
N GLY A 847 30.75 35.99 15.12
CA GLY A 847 31.42 37.16 14.52
C GLY A 847 31.77 36.99 13.04
N LEU A 848 30.95 36.23 12.30
CA LEU A 848 31.11 35.97 10.87
C LEU A 848 30.72 37.18 10.02
N ASP A 849 31.17 37.19 8.76
CA ASP A 849 30.68 38.11 7.73
C ASP A 849 29.72 37.36 6.80
N PHE A 850 28.51 37.90 6.61
CA PHE A 850 27.51 37.37 5.69
C PHE A 850 27.96 37.53 4.23
N ILE A 851 27.84 36.45 3.45
CA ILE A 851 28.27 36.40 2.03
C ILE A 851 27.08 36.57 1.09
N GLY A 852 25.97 35.85 1.31
CA GLY A 852 24.92 35.76 0.32
C GLY A 852 23.92 34.60 0.54
N PHE A 853 23.11 34.37 -0.49
CA PHE A 853 22.11 33.31 -0.55
C PHE A 853 22.37 32.35 -1.72
N ILE A 854 22.27 31.04 -1.45
CA ILE A 854 22.09 29.99 -2.46
C ILE A 854 20.58 29.73 -2.58
N ILE A 855 20.05 29.76 -3.80
CA ILE A 855 18.62 29.60 -4.08
C ILE A 855 18.39 28.30 -4.83
N PHE A 856 17.38 27.56 -4.41
CA PHE A 856 17.06 26.23 -4.92
C PHE A 856 15.59 26.15 -5.39
N GLU A 857 15.31 25.43 -6.47
CA GLU A 857 13.97 25.29 -7.06
C GLU A 857 13.44 23.85 -7.16
N ASN A 858 12.14 23.71 -6.88
CA ASN A 858 11.37 22.47 -6.97
C ASN A 858 10.87 22.27 -8.42
N LYS A 859 11.79 22.00 -9.34
CA LYS A 859 11.52 21.89 -10.79
C LYS A 859 10.45 20.83 -11.11
N LEU A 860 9.44 21.18 -11.92
CA LEU A 860 8.36 20.25 -12.29
C LEU A 860 8.80 19.21 -13.32
N LYS A 861 8.37 17.94 -13.15
CA LYS A 861 8.51 16.92 -14.20
C LYS A 861 7.74 17.35 -15.46
N PRO A 862 8.30 17.23 -16.67
CA PRO A 862 7.72 17.80 -17.90
C PRO A 862 6.39 17.16 -18.32
N SER A 863 6.07 15.96 -17.82
CA SER A 863 4.79 15.28 -18.05
C SER A 863 3.65 15.79 -17.16
N THR A 864 3.97 16.39 -16.00
CA THR A 864 3.04 16.63 -14.90
C THR A 864 1.88 17.53 -15.28
N THR A 865 2.17 18.70 -15.87
CA THR A 865 1.15 19.69 -16.29
C THR A 865 0.10 19.06 -17.21
N GLY A 866 0.54 18.37 -18.27
CA GLY A 866 -0.34 17.75 -19.27
C GLY A 866 -1.24 16.65 -18.70
N VAL A 867 -0.75 15.87 -17.74
CA VAL A 867 -1.53 14.81 -17.07
C VAL A 867 -2.59 15.41 -16.13
N LEU A 868 -2.23 16.40 -15.31
CA LEU A 868 -3.19 17.08 -14.43
C LEU A 868 -4.27 17.84 -15.23
N ASP A 869 -3.92 18.32 -16.43
CA ASP A 869 -4.86 18.88 -17.39
C ASP A 869 -5.84 17.83 -17.95
N GLU A 870 -5.41 16.61 -18.28
CA GLU A 870 -6.32 15.52 -18.71
C GLU A 870 -7.25 15.11 -17.57
N LEU A 871 -6.76 14.99 -16.34
CA LEU A 871 -7.57 14.64 -15.17
C LEU A 871 -8.62 15.71 -14.86
N SER A 872 -8.27 17.00 -14.98
CA SER A 872 -9.23 18.12 -14.91
C SER A 872 -10.30 18.03 -16.02
N LYS A 873 -9.89 17.82 -17.28
CA LYS A 873 -10.79 17.64 -18.42
C LYS A 873 -11.68 16.39 -18.27
N ALA A 874 -11.23 15.38 -17.54
CA ALA A 874 -11.95 14.16 -17.20
C ALA A 874 -12.89 14.30 -15.98
N GLY A 875 -12.88 15.43 -15.27
CA GLY A 875 -13.68 15.62 -14.05
C GLY A 875 -13.25 14.68 -12.92
N ILE A 876 -11.94 14.52 -12.72
CA ILE A 876 -11.34 13.77 -11.61
C ILE A 876 -10.68 14.79 -10.70
N ARG A 877 -10.98 14.75 -9.39
CA ARG A 877 -10.43 15.72 -8.44
C ARG A 877 -8.96 15.40 -8.17
N LYS A 878 -8.14 16.45 -8.14
CA LYS A 878 -6.71 16.40 -7.84
C LYS A 878 -6.50 16.92 -6.42
N VAL A 879 -5.61 16.29 -5.66
CA VAL A 879 -5.15 16.78 -4.35
C VAL A 879 -3.64 16.56 -4.27
N MET A 880 -2.89 17.56 -3.80
CA MET A 880 -1.50 17.41 -3.39
C MET A 880 -1.47 17.11 -1.88
N CYS A 881 -0.67 16.14 -1.46
CA CYS A 881 -0.51 15.76 -0.04
C CYS A 881 0.98 15.50 0.24
N THR A 882 1.64 16.41 0.95
CA THR A 882 3.11 16.45 1.04
C THR A 882 3.64 16.90 2.41
N GLY A 883 4.87 16.51 2.74
CA GLY A 883 5.61 17.01 3.92
C GLY A 883 6.20 18.41 3.74
N ASP A 884 6.18 18.95 2.52
CA ASP A 884 6.69 20.28 2.16
C ASP A 884 6.00 21.44 2.91
N ASN A 885 6.62 22.62 2.86
CA ASN A 885 6.04 23.84 3.42
C ASN A 885 4.80 24.28 2.61
N ILE A 886 3.81 24.89 3.28
CA ILE A 886 2.53 25.22 2.65
C ILE A 886 2.67 26.19 1.46
N LEU A 887 3.60 27.14 1.53
CA LEU A 887 3.89 28.08 0.43
C LEU A 887 4.60 27.40 -0.77
N THR A 888 5.50 26.43 -0.53
CA THR A 888 6.18 25.70 -1.61
C THR A 888 5.17 24.83 -2.35
N ALA A 889 4.34 24.08 -1.61
CA ALA A 889 3.28 23.24 -2.14
C ALA A 889 2.24 24.04 -2.97
N ILE A 890 1.83 25.23 -2.51
CA ILE A 890 0.86 26.08 -3.24
C ILE A 890 1.47 26.70 -4.50
N SER A 891 2.75 27.09 -4.47
CA SER A 891 3.45 27.59 -5.66
C SER A 891 3.51 26.51 -6.75
N VAL A 892 4.00 25.31 -6.40
CA VAL A 892 4.05 24.15 -7.29
C VAL A 892 2.64 23.76 -7.78
N ALA A 893 1.62 23.81 -6.91
CA ALA A 893 0.23 23.52 -7.27
C ALA A 893 -0.39 24.54 -8.25
N ARG A 894 0.03 25.81 -8.21
CA ARG A 894 -0.36 26.84 -9.19
C ARG A 894 0.40 26.72 -10.50
N GLU A 895 1.68 26.36 -10.44
CA GLU A 895 2.49 26.14 -11.62
C GLU A 895 1.97 24.94 -12.43
N CYS A 896 1.71 23.80 -11.78
CA CYS A 896 1.24 22.58 -12.43
C CYS A 896 -0.26 22.57 -12.81
N ASN A 897 -0.96 23.70 -12.64
CA ASN A 897 -2.41 23.83 -12.78
C ASN A 897 -3.21 22.82 -11.93
N LEU A 898 -2.74 22.47 -10.73
CA LEU A 898 -3.55 21.73 -9.75
C LEU A 898 -4.62 22.67 -9.18
N ILE A 899 -4.18 23.84 -8.68
CA ILE A 899 -5.00 25.02 -8.37
C ILE A 899 -5.04 25.93 -9.60
N ASP A 900 -6.19 26.54 -9.92
CA ASP A 900 -6.28 27.55 -10.98
C ASP A 900 -5.50 28.82 -10.59
N ARG A 901 -4.66 29.34 -11.49
CA ARG A 901 -3.72 30.45 -11.21
C ARG A 901 -4.38 31.78 -10.80
N THR A 902 -5.69 31.94 -11.03
CA THR A 902 -6.50 33.10 -10.64
C THR A 902 -7.48 32.81 -9.51
N ALA A 903 -7.44 31.62 -8.92
CA ALA A 903 -8.29 31.24 -7.79
C ALA A 903 -7.62 31.62 -6.47
N HIS A 904 -8.41 32.22 -5.57
CA HIS A 904 -7.99 32.48 -4.19
C HIS A 904 -7.72 31.16 -3.48
N CYS A 905 -6.50 31.02 -2.97
CA CYS A 905 -6.15 29.97 -2.04
C CYS A 905 -6.24 30.51 -0.61
N PHE A 906 -6.97 29.81 0.25
CA PHE A 906 -7.13 30.15 1.67
C PHE A 906 -6.35 29.17 2.54
N VAL A 907 -5.65 29.72 3.53
CA VAL A 907 -4.87 28.97 4.52
C VAL A 907 -5.42 29.27 5.92
N PRO A 908 -5.66 28.24 6.76
CA PRO A 908 -6.03 28.43 8.14
C PRO A 908 -4.81 28.81 9.00
N ARG A 909 -5.04 29.69 9.97
CA ARG A 909 -4.06 30.11 10.96
C ARG A 909 -4.74 30.23 12.33
N PHE A 910 -4.11 29.66 13.35
CA PHE A 910 -4.52 29.87 14.74
C PHE A 910 -4.37 31.36 15.09
N VAL A 911 -5.42 31.95 15.66
CA VAL A 911 -5.44 33.34 16.17
C VAL A 911 -5.36 33.34 17.69
N GLU A 912 -6.05 32.40 18.33
CA GLU A 912 -6.07 32.17 19.77
C GLU A 912 -5.95 30.64 20.00
N GLY A 913 -5.17 30.23 21.01
CA GLY A 913 -4.87 28.82 21.31
C GLY A 913 -3.86 28.17 20.35
N ASP A 914 -3.31 27.03 20.79
CA ASP A 914 -2.42 26.17 20.00
C ASP A 914 -3.14 24.94 19.43
N SER A 915 -2.47 24.16 18.57
CA SER A 915 -3.01 22.91 17.97
C SER A 915 -3.38 21.79 18.96
N GLN A 916 -3.15 22.00 20.26
CA GLN A 916 -3.55 21.09 21.35
C GLN A 916 -4.72 21.62 22.20
N ASP A 917 -5.17 22.87 21.99
CA ASP A 917 -6.32 23.46 22.70
C ASP A 917 -7.64 23.13 21.99
N PRO A 918 -8.62 22.48 22.65
CA PRO A 918 -9.96 22.26 22.07
C PRO A 918 -10.75 23.56 21.83
N LYS A 919 -10.29 24.69 22.37
CA LYS A 919 -10.90 26.03 22.26
C LYS A 919 -10.17 26.97 21.29
N ALA A 920 -9.17 26.48 20.55
CA ALA A 920 -8.42 27.31 19.60
C ALA A 920 -9.32 27.86 18.47
N CYS A 921 -9.02 29.07 17.99
CA CYS A 921 -9.79 29.78 16.96
C CYS A 921 -9.01 29.88 15.64
N LEU A 922 -9.65 29.56 14.52
CA LEU A 922 -9.04 29.49 13.19
C LEU A 922 -9.53 30.60 12.25
N SER A 923 -8.65 31.56 11.94
CA SER A 923 -8.84 32.49 10.82
C SER A 923 -8.36 31.84 9.52
N TRP A 924 -9.22 31.83 8.50
CA TRP A 924 -8.90 31.35 7.16
C TRP A 924 -8.63 32.55 6.25
N GLU A 925 -7.37 32.82 5.92
CA GLU A 925 -6.95 34.01 5.16
C GLU A 925 -6.50 33.66 3.74
N SER A 926 -6.78 34.51 2.76
CA SER A 926 -6.24 34.30 1.41
C SER A 926 -4.79 34.80 1.29
N ILE A 927 -3.91 33.96 0.73
CA ILE A 927 -2.48 34.28 0.53
C ILE A 927 -2.29 35.48 -0.41
N ASP A 928 -3.19 35.64 -1.39
CA ASP A 928 -3.10 36.69 -2.40
C ASP A 928 -3.49 38.06 -1.83
N ASN A 929 -4.35 38.08 -0.80
CA ASN A 929 -4.79 39.26 -0.08
C ASN A 929 -5.52 38.87 1.22
N ASN A 930 -4.88 39.07 2.39
CA ASN A 930 -5.42 38.72 3.71
C ASN A 930 -6.74 39.43 4.08
N ILE A 931 -7.16 40.46 3.32
CA ILE A 931 -8.47 41.13 3.48
C ILE A 931 -9.62 40.13 3.25
N TYR A 932 -9.43 39.13 2.37
CA TYR A 932 -10.42 38.08 2.14
C TYR A 932 -10.26 36.95 3.17
N ARG A 933 -11.36 36.64 3.87
CA ARG A 933 -11.44 35.57 4.88
C ARG A 933 -12.65 34.64 4.66
N LEU A 934 -12.58 33.43 5.20
CA LEU A 934 -13.74 32.52 5.29
C LEU A 934 -14.35 32.55 6.69
N ASP A 935 -15.65 32.23 6.79
CA ASP A 935 -16.32 31.91 8.05
C ASP A 935 -15.80 30.59 8.63
N GLU A 936 -15.43 30.60 9.91
CA GLU A 936 -14.86 29.45 10.62
C GLU A 936 -15.78 28.21 10.62
N ARG A 937 -17.10 28.41 10.72
CA ARG A 937 -18.07 27.32 10.90
C ARG A 937 -18.59 26.74 9.58
N THR A 938 -18.78 27.56 8.56
CA THR A 938 -19.29 27.12 7.25
C THR A 938 -18.23 27.06 6.16
N LEU A 939 -16.99 27.51 6.41
CA LEU A 939 -15.92 27.66 5.42
C LEU A 939 -16.36 28.42 4.15
N THR A 940 -17.38 29.27 4.24
CA THR A 940 -17.83 30.11 3.11
C THR A 940 -17.15 31.48 3.13
N PRO A 941 -16.88 32.11 1.97
CA PRO A 941 -16.21 33.39 1.93
C PRO A 941 -17.09 34.50 2.54
N LEU A 942 -16.51 35.24 3.47
CA LEU A 942 -17.12 36.42 4.07
C LEU A 942 -17.14 37.58 3.05
N PRO A 943 -18.11 38.51 3.15
CA PRO A 943 -18.06 39.75 2.37
C PRO A 943 -16.83 40.58 2.78
N PRO A 944 -16.17 41.28 1.84
CA PRO A 944 -15.02 42.11 2.15
C PRO A 944 -15.40 43.25 3.13
N PRO A 945 -14.50 43.65 4.04
CA PRO A 945 -14.73 44.78 4.93
C PRO A 945 -14.85 46.09 4.14
N ALA A 946 -15.60 47.05 4.69
CA ALA A 946 -16.05 48.26 4.01
C ALA A 946 -14.94 49.26 3.60
N GLU A 947 -13.68 48.99 3.95
CA GLU A 947 -12.50 49.79 3.58
C GLU A 947 -11.81 49.28 2.30
N GLY A 948 -12.18 48.10 1.79
CA GLY A 948 -11.69 47.55 0.53
C GLY A 948 -12.50 48.04 -0.68
N ASP A 949 -11.81 48.42 -1.77
CA ASP A 949 -12.44 48.88 -3.02
C ASP A 949 -13.03 47.70 -3.83
N ALA A 950 -14.18 47.21 -3.36
CA ALA A 950 -14.90 46.07 -3.93
C ALA A 950 -15.64 46.39 -5.26
N SER A 951 -15.14 47.34 -6.05
CA SER A 951 -15.77 47.82 -7.29
C SER A 951 -15.49 46.95 -8.53
N LEU A 952 -14.57 45.97 -8.44
CA LEU A 952 -14.18 45.09 -9.55
C LEU A 952 -15.09 43.84 -9.65
N PRO A 953 -15.81 43.63 -10.77
CA PRO A 953 -16.69 42.45 -10.93
C PRO A 953 -15.96 41.10 -11.02
N TYR A 954 -14.64 41.09 -11.21
CA TYR A 954 -13.83 39.88 -11.38
C TYR A 954 -13.75 39.04 -10.09
N ASP A 955 -13.54 39.68 -8.95
CA ASP A 955 -13.25 39.00 -7.69
C ASP A 955 -14.48 38.25 -7.17
N ILE A 956 -15.67 38.83 -7.29
CA ILE A 956 -16.94 38.23 -6.84
C ILE A 956 -17.22 36.89 -7.56
N SER A 957 -16.79 36.74 -8.82
CA SER A 957 -16.83 35.45 -9.52
C SER A 957 -15.78 34.44 -9.03
N ASN A 958 -14.56 34.91 -8.71
CA ASN A 958 -13.46 34.05 -8.25
C ASN A 958 -13.66 33.56 -6.80
N LEU A 959 -14.31 34.35 -5.92
CA LEU A 959 -14.67 33.93 -4.56
C LEU A 959 -15.56 32.68 -4.52
N ARG A 960 -16.26 32.32 -5.61
CA ARG A 960 -17.03 31.06 -5.71
C ARG A 960 -16.19 29.83 -6.07
N ASN A 961 -15.00 30.02 -6.63
CA ASN A 961 -14.05 28.96 -7.02
C ASN A 961 -12.79 29.00 -6.13
N TYR A 962 -12.97 29.17 -4.82
CA TYR A 962 -11.86 29.14 -3.87
C TYR A 962 -11.30 27.72 -3.68
N SER A 963 -10.05 27.63 -3.24
CA SER A 963 -9.37 26.37 -2.89
C SER A 963 -8.75 26.45 -1.51
N LEU A 964 -8.87 25.39 -0.71
CA LEU A 964 -8.24 25.35 0.62
C LEU A 964 -6.87 24.68 0.54
N ALA A 965 -5.91 25.24 1.27
CA ALA A 965 -4.64 24.60 1.59
C ALA A 965 -4.48 24.51 3.12
N VAL A 966 -4.12 23.34 3.63
CA VAL A 966 -4.16 23.02 5.07
C VAL A 966 -2.83 22.43 5.52
N SER A 967 -2.33 22.82 6.69
CA SER A 967 -1.15 22.22 7.33
C SER A 967 -1.53 20.98 8.15
N GLY A 968 -0.60 20.03 8.34
CA GLY A 968 -0.80 18.84 9.18
C GLY A 968 -1.35 19.18 10.58
N GLU A 969 -0.72 20.14 11.27
CA GLU A 969 -1.15 20.65 12.58
C GLU A 969 -2.64 21.08 12.62
N VAL A 970 -3.13 21.78 11.59
CA VAL A 970 -4.53 22.20 11.51
C VAL A 970 -5.43 21.07 11.04
N PHE A 971 -4.97 20.21 10.12
CA PHE A 971 -5.68 19.01 9.70
C PHE A 971 -5.97 18.10 10.90
N ARG A 972 -4.98 17.90 11.78
CA ARG A 972 -5.11 17.13 13.02
C ARG A 972 -6.14 17.74 13.96
N TRP A 973 -6.04 19.05 14.22
CA TRP A 973 -7.01 19.77 15.06
C TRP A 973 -8.44 19.68 14.50
N ILE A 974 -8.61 19.81 13.17
CA ILE A 974 -9.92 19.69 12.51
C ILE A 974 -10.45 18.24 12.53
N VAL A 975 -9.58 17.24 12.57
CA VAL A 975 -9.98 15.82 12.69
C VAL A 975 -10.39 15.44 14.11
N ASP A 976 -9.76 16.04 15.12
CA ASP A 976 -9.97 15.69 16.54
C ASP A 976 -11.05 16.54 17.24
N PHE A 977 -11.13 17.85 16.96
CA PHE A 977 -11.98 18.79 17.72
C PHE A 977 -13.08 19.50 16.91
N ALA A 978 -12.91 19.66 15.59
CA ALA A 978 -13.83 20.50 14.81
C ALA A 978 -15.15 19.79 14.43
N PRO A 979 -16.26 20.55 14.23
CA PRO A 979 -17.54 19.97 13.82
C PRO A 979 -17.45 19.15 12.52
N PRO A 980 -18.24 18.06 12.38
CA PRO A 980 -18.17 17.18 11.21
C PRO A 980 -18.51 17.88 9.89
N GLU A 981 -19.27 18.99 9.91
CA GLU A 981 -19.49 19.84 8.74
C GLU A 981 -18.22 20.56 8.26
N VAL A 982 -17.38 21.05 9.19
CA VAL A 982 -16.10 21.72 8.89
C VAL A 982 -15.14 20.70 8.29
N LEU A 983 -15.01 19.53 8.93
CA LEU A 983 -14.21 18.40 8.43
C LEU A 983 -14.66 17.97 7.03
N GLN A 984 -15.96 17.78 6.79
CA GLN A 984 -16.48 17.41 5.47
C GLN A 984 -16.23 18.51 4.41
N ARG A 985 -16.46 19.78 4.73
CA ARG A 985 -16.18 20.90 3.80
C ARG A 985 -14.69 21.01 3.49
N MET A 986 -13.81 20.90 4.49
CA MET A 986 -12.36 20.84 4.29
C MET A 986 -11.97 19.68 3.35
N LEU A 987 -12.50 18.48 3.60
CA LEU A 987 -12.26 17.31 2.76
C LEU A 987 -12.84 17.41 1.35
N VAL A 988 -13.79 18.32 1.09
CA VAL A 988 -14.38 18.58 -0.25
C VAL A 988 -13.66 19.73 -1.00
N CYS A 989 -13.24 20.78 -0.30
CA CYS A 989 -12.63 21.99 -0.88
C CYS A 989 -11.10 22.05 -0.80
N GLY A 990 -10.47 21.18 0.00
CA GLY A 990 -9.02 21.04 0.09
C GLY A 990 -8.38 20.57 -1.22
N GLN A 991 -7.35 21.28 -1.68
CA GLN A 991 -6.55 20.89 -2.85
C GLN A 991 -5.08 20.66 -2.49
N VAL A 992 -4.58 21.25 -1.41
CA VAL A 992 -3.21 21.05 -0.92
C VAL A 992 -3.25 20.73 0.57
N PHE A 993 -2.60 19.64 0.96
CA PHE A 993 -2.32 19.30 2.35
C PHE A 993 -0.79 19.26 2.49
N ALA A 994 -0.25 20.11 3.37
CA ALA A 994 1.18 20.39 3.48
C ALA A 994 1.70 20.16 4.91
N ARG A 995 3.01 19.93 5.08
CA ARG A 995 3.62 19.44 6.33
C ARG A 995 2.91 18.20 6.91
N MET A 996 2.40 17.32 6.04
CA MET A 996 1.69 16.10 6.43
C MET A 996 2.68 14.98 6.76
N SER A 997 2.56 14.40 7.95
CA SER A 997 3.28 13.18 8.35
C SER A 997 2.70 11.92 7.65
N PRO A 998 3.46 10.80 7.55
CA PRO A 998 2.99 9.58 6.91
C PRO A 998 1.66 9.01 7.45
N ASP A 999 1.46 9.03 8.77
CA ASP A 999 0.21 8.58 9.40
C ASP A 999 -0.96 9.56 9.09
N GLU A 1000 -0.72 10.87 8.94
CA GLU A 1000 -1.74 11.83 8.51
C GLU A 1000 -2.09 11.69 7.02
N LYS A 1001 -1.11 11.37 6.15
CA LYS A 1001 -1.39 11.03 4.74
C LYS A 1001 -2.30 9.80 4.64
N HIS A 1002 -2.10 8.81 5.50
CA HIS A 1002 -2.95 7.61 5.62
C HIS A 1002 -4.37 8.01 6.08
N GLU A 1003 -4.50 8.77 7.16
CA GLU A 1003 -5.80 9.20 7.69
C GLU A 1003 -6.58 10.07 6.69
N LEU A 1004 -5.93 10.99 5.97
CA LEU A 1004 -6.56 11.78 4.90
C LEU A 1004 -7.26 10.89 3.86
N VAL A 1005 -6.61 9.81 3.42
CA VAL A 1005 -7.19 8.86 2.46
C VAL A 1005 -8.40 8.13 3.05
N GLU A 1006 -8.34 7.69 4.31
CA GLU A 1006 -9.47 7.00 4.94
C GLU A 1006 -10.65 7.93 5.23
N LYS A 1007 -10.42 9.22 5.58
CA LYS A 1007 -11.50 10.22 5.74
C LYS A 1007 -12.12 10.62 4.38
N LEU A 1008 -11.33 10.64 3.29
CA LEU A 1008 -11.87 10.82 1.93
C LEU A 1008 -12.71 9.61 1.48
N GLN A 1009 -12.33 8.39 1.87
CA GLN A 1009 -13.11 7.18 1.63
C GLN A 1009 -14.40 7.13 2.46
N SER A 1010 -14.39 7.60 3.72
CA SER A 1010 -15.57 7.56 4.59
C SER A 1010 -16.72 8.46 4.09
N ILE A 1011 -16.40 9.62 3.49
CA ILE A 1011 -17.37 10.48 2.78
C ILE A 1011 -17.77 9.93 1.38
N GLY A 1012 -17.23 8.77 0.99
CA GLY A 1012 -17.71 7.98 -0.14
C GLY A 1012 -17.00 8.19 -1.48
N TYR A 1013 -15.86 8.89 -1.52
CA TYR A 1013 -15.03 8.95 -2.73
C TYR A 1013 -14.26 7.64 -2.95
N CYS A 1014 -14.18 7.16 -4.20
CA CYS A 1014 -13.21 6.14 -4.59
C CYS A 1014 -11.83 6.81 -4.77
N CYS A 1015 -10.90 6.52 -3.86
CA CYS A 1015 -9.69 7.31 -3.66
C CYS A 1015 -8.44 6.65 -4.27
N GLY A 1016 -7.76 7.36 -5.16
CA GLY A 1016 -6.44 6.99 -5.67
C GLY A 1016 -5.33 7.71 -4.91
N PHE A 1017 -4.17 7.08 -4.78
CA PHE A 1017 -2.95 7.74 -4.31
C PHE A 1017 -1.80 7.42 -5.27
N CYS A 1018 -1.01 8.41 -5.65
CA CYS A 1018 0.23 8.27 -6.42
C CYS A 1018 1.39 8.81 -5.58
N GLY A 1019 2.44 8.01 -5.43
CA GLY A 1019 3.62 8.33 -4.63
C GLY A 1019 4.83 7.50 -5.07
N ASP A 1020 6.01 7.86 -4.59
CA ASP A 1020 7.28 7.23 -4.94
C ASP A 1020 8.14 6.87 -3.71
N GLY A 1021 8.05 7.64 -2.62
CA GLY A 1021 8.80 7.42 -1.37
C GLY A 1021 8.09 6.54 -0.34
N ALA A 1022 8.85 5.97 0.60
CA ALA A 1022 8.30 5.11 1.66
C ALA A 1022 7.33 5.86 2.61
N ASN A 1023 7.47 7.19 2.74
CA ASN A 1023 6.54 8.06 3.47
C ASN A 1023 5.08 7.96 2.95
N ASP A 1024 4.87 7.48 1.72
CA ASP A 1024 3.55 7.26 1.13
C ASP A 1024 3.03 5.82 1.28
N CYS A 1025 3.84 4.88 1.76
CA CYS A 1025 3.51 3.45 1.90
C CYS A 1025 2.17 3.23 2.63
N GLY A 1026 1.92 3.99 3.70
CA GLY A 1026 0.65 3.98 4.42
C GLY A 1026 -0.53 4.41 3.54
N ALA A 1027 -0.41 5.54 2.83
CA ALA A 1027 -1.49 6.11 2.02
C ALA A 1027 -1.77 5.28 0.75
N LEU A 1028 -0.72 4.80 0.07
CA LEU A 1028 -0.77 3.88 -1.07
C LEU A 1028 -1.53 2.58 -0.74
N LYS A 1029 -1.37 2.08 0.49
CA LYS A 1029 -2.03 0.87 1.00
C LYS A 1029 -3.48 1.09 1.46
N ALA A 1030 -3.81 2.29 1.95
CA ALA A 1030 -5.19 2.68 2.29
C ALA A 1030 -6.05 2.90 1.05
N ALA A 1031 -5.47 3.51 0.00
CA ALA A 1031 -6.16 3.89 -1.21
C ALA A 1031 -6.93 2.73 -1.87
N ASP A 1032 -8.04 3.04 -2.53
CA ASP A 1032 -8.74 2.11 -3.41
C ASP A 1032 -7.84 1.67 -4.57
N VAL A 1033 -6.96 2.57 -5.01
CA VAL A 1033 -5.88 2.32 -5.97
C VAL A 1033 -4.64 3.15 -5.58
N GLY A 1034 -3.68 2.53 -4.90
CA GLY A 1034 -2.32 3.05 -4.80
C GLY A 1034 -1.52 2.76 -6.07
N ILE A 1035 -0.68 3.70 -6.50
CA ILE A 1035 0.22 3.60 -7.65
C ILE A 1035 1.62 4.06 -7.19
N SER A 1036 2.58 3.14 -7.18
CA SER A 1036 3.99 3.47 -7.01
C SER A 1036 4.61 3.94 -8.33
N LEU A 1037 5.42 4.99 -8.30
CA LEU A 1037 6.29 5.38 -9.42
C LEU A 1037 7.70 4.79 -9.35
N SER A 1038 8.08 4.19 -8.21
CA SER A 1038 9.39 3.58 -7.98
C SER A 1038 9.30 2.06 -7.92
N GLU A 1039 10.38 1.36 -8.31
CA GLU A 1039 10.57 -0.07 -8.01
C GLU A 1039 11.01 -0.33 -6.56
N ALA A 1040 11.33 0.72 -5.80
CA ALA A 1040 11.54 0.68 -4.35
C ALA A 1040 10.25 0.31 -3.59
N GLU A 1041 10.30 0.28 -2.26
CA GLU A 1041 9.25 -0.30 -1.38
C GLU A 1041 7.82 0.18 -1.58
N ALA A 1042 7.60 1.39 -2.10
CA ALA A 1042 6.26 1.86 -2.46
C ALA A 1042 5.55 0.84 -3.39
N SER A 1043 6.31 0.09 -4.20
CA SER A 1043 5.84 -1.04 -5.03
C SER A 1043 5.34 -2.28 -4.26
N VAL A 1044 5.79 -2.48 -3.02
CA VAL A 1044 5.38 -3.62 -2.16
C VAL A 1044 4.01 -3.34 -1.52
N ALA A 1045 3.73 -2.06 -1.22
CA ALA A 1045 2.47 -1.61 -0.63
C ALA A 1045 1.40 -1.25 -1.68
N ALA A 1046 1.80 -0.65 -2.81
CA ALA A 1046 0.88 -0.23 -3.85
C ALA A 1046 0.37 -1.43 -4.69
N PRO A 1047 -0.94 -1.52 -4.99
CA PRO A 1047 -1.45 -2.56 -5.89
C PRO A 1047 -0.99 -2.41 -7.35
N PHE A 1048 -0.43 -1.25 -7.73
CA PHE A 1048 0.17 -0.96 -9.03
C PHE A 1048 1.57 -0.36 -8.89
N THR A 1049 2.46 -0.71 -9.80
CA THR A 1049 3.84 -0.19 -9.88
C THR A 1049 4.17 0.20 -11.30
N SER A 1050 4.63 1.44 -11.51
CA SER A 1050 5.21 1.92 -12.76
C SER A 1050 6.73 1.73 -12.72
N ARG A 1051 7.35 1.36 -13.85
CA ARG A 1051 8.81 1.53 -14.07
C ARG A 1051 9.18 2.87 -14.68
N VAL A 1052 8.19 3.65 -15.10
CA VAL A 1052 8.39 5.01 -15.62
C VAL A 1052 8.07 5.97 -14.49
N PHE A 1053 9.07 6.76 -14.07
CA PHE A 1053 9.02 7.71 -12.96
C PHE A 1053 8.20 8.99 -13.27
N ASP A 1054 7.06 8.82 -13.94
CA ASP A 1054 6.13 9.85 -14.44
C ASP A 1054 4.69 9.51 -14.03
N ILE A 1055 3.89 10.52 -13.67
CA ILE A 1055 2.44 10.34 -13.40
C ILE A 1055 1.60 9.95 -14.63
N THR A 1056 2.21 9.76 -15.81
CA THR A 1056 1.53 9.30 -17.03
C THR A 1056 0.87 7.92 -16.89
N CYS A 1057 1.32 7.10 -15.94
CA CYS A 1057 0.69 5.83 -15.59
C CYS A 1057 -0.71 6.00 -14.98
N VAL A 1058 -0.98 7.12 -14.29
CA VAL A 1058 -2.24 7.39 -13.58
C VAL A 1058 -3.45 7.43 -14.52
N PRO A 1059 -3.51 8.26 -15.59
CA PRO A 1059 -4.61 8.22 -16.53
C PRO A 1059 -4.68 6.90 -17.29
N GLU A 1060 -3.57 6.18 -17.49
CA GLU A 1060 -3.59 4.86 -18.15
C GLU A 1060 -4.28 3.78 -17.31
N VAL A 1061 -4.01 3.70 -16.00
CA VAL A 1061 -4.72 2.80 -15.08
C VAL A 1061 -6.23 3.11 -15.08
N ILE A 1062 -6.61 4.38 -15.18
CA ILE A 1062 -8.03 4.79 -15.24
C ILE A 1062 -8.66 4.44 -16.60
N ARG A 1063 -7.96 4.68 -17.72
CA ARG A 1063 -8.45 4.34 -19.07
C ARG A 1063 -8.65 2.83 -19.23
N GLU A 1064 -7.66 2.02 -18.83
CA GLU A 1064 -7.75 0.56 -18.83
C GLU A 1064 -8.79 0.04 -17.83
N GLY A 1065 -8.85 0.58 -16.60
CA GLY A 1065 -9.83 0.17 -15.60
C GLY A 1065 -11.28 0.47 -16.00
N ARG A 1066 -11.53 1.63 -16.64
CA ARG A 1066 -12.86 1.98 -17.20
C ARG A 1066 -13.24 1.04 -18.35
N ALA A 1067 -12.29 0.68 -19.22
CA ALA A 1067 -12.53 -0.27 -20.30
C ALA A 1067 -12.77 -1.69 -19.79
N ALA A 1068 -11.96 -2.17 -18.83
CA ALA A 1068 -12.10 -3.47 -18.19
C ALA A 1068 -13.48 -3.63 -17.54
N LEU A 1069 -13.90 -2.66 -16.71
CA LEU A 1069 -15.19 -2.70 -16.04
C LEU A 1069 -16.36 -2.70 -17.04
N VAL A 1070 -16.33 -1.83 -18.06
CA VAL A 1070 -17.39 -1.82 -19.10
C VAL A 1070 -17.41 -3.12 -19.90
N THR A 1071 -16.25 -3.74 -20.14
CA THR A 1071 -16.16 -5.07 -20.78
C THR A 1071 -16.73 -6.17 -19.88
N SER A 1072 -16.35 -6.29 -18.61
CA SER A 1072 -16.93 -7.29 -17.70
C SER A 1072 -18.45 -7.12 -17.53
N PHE A 1073 -18.96 -5.88 -17.51
CA PHE A 1073 -20.41 -5.62 -17.54
C PHE A 1073 -21.08 -6.02 -18.88
N SER A 1074 -20.36 -5.94 -20.01
CA SER A 1074 -20.87 -6.37 -21.32
C SER A 1074 -20.89 -7.89 -21.43
N CYS A 1075 -19.83 -8.57 -21.02
CA CYS A 1075 -19.78 -10.04 -20.92
C CYS A 1075 -20.88 -10.58 -20.00
N PHE A 1076 -21.10 -9.96 -18.83
CA PHE A 1076 -22.18 -10.31 -17.92
C PHE A 1076 -23.56 -10.19 -18.57
N LYS A 1077 -23.86 -9.07 -19.24
CA LYS A 1077 -25.12 -8.87 -19.96
C LYS A 1077 -25.30 -9.88 -21.09
N TYR A 1078 -24.23 -10.21 -21.81
CA TYR A 1078 -24.27 -11.16 -22.92
C TYR A 1078 -24.57 -12.58 -22.42
N MET A 1079 -23.87 -13.05 -21.38
CA MET A 1079 -24.17 -14.32 -20.70
C MET A 1079 -25.61 -14.36 -20.15
N SER A 1080 -26.10 -13.22 -19.63
CA SER A 1080 -27.46 -13.07 -19.13
C SER A 1080 -28.53 -13.16 -20.23
N LEU A 1081 -28.30 -12.53 -21.39
CA LEU A 1081 -29.20 -12.64 -22.55
C LEU A 1081 -29.17 -14.04 -23.14
N TYR A 1082 -27.98 -14.62 -23.33
CA TYR A 1082 -27.78 -15.99 -23.81
C TYR A 1082 -28.62 -16.99 -22.98
N SER A 1083 -28.46 -16.97 -21.66
CA SER A 1083 -29.18 -17.86 -20.75
C SER A 1083 -30.70 -17.68 -20.84
N ALA A 1084 -31.18 -16.44 -20.98
CA ALA A 1084 -32.61 -16.17 -21.15
C ALA A 1084 -33.14 -16.69 -22.49
N ILE A 1085 -32.45 -16.43 -23.61
CA ILE A 1085 -32.81 -16.87 -24.97
C ILE A 1085 -32.83 -18.40 -25.08
N GLN A 1086 -31.88 -19.08 -24.41
CA GLN A 1086 -31.80 -20.54 -24.33
C GLN A 1086 -32.93 -21.12 -23.47
N PHE A 1087 -33.15 -20.58 -22.26
CA PHE A 1087 -34.24 -20.96 -21.36
C PHE A 1087 -35.61 -20.79 -22.02
N THR A 1088 -35.84 -19.74 -22.79
CA THR A 1088 -37.13 -19.49 -23.46
C THR A 1088 -37.35 -20.42 -24.65
N SER A 1089 -36.31 -20.67 -25.46
CA SER A 1089 -36.37 -21.66 -26.55
C SER A 1089 -36.69 -23.06 -26.05
N VAL A 1090 -35.96 -23.51 -25.01
CA VAL A 1090 -36.19 -24.82 -24.39
C VAL A 1090 -37.58 -24.87 -23.72
N SER A 1091 -38.04 -23.79 -23.07
CA SER A 1091 -39.39 -23.72 -22.51
C SER A 1091 -40.50 -23.83 -23.58
N PHE A 1092 -40.32 -23.24 -24.76
CA PHE A 1092 -41.28 -23.39 -25.87
C PHE A 1092 -41.27 -24.81 -26.45
N LEU A 1093 -40.11 -25.46 -26.55
CA LEU A 1093 -40.02 -26.86 -26.99
C LEU A 1093 -40.60 -27.84 -25.95
N TYR A 1094 -40.42 -27.57 -24.66
CA TYR A 1094 -41.03 -28.31 -23.55
C TYR A 1094 -42.56 -28.13 -23.49
N ALA A 1095 -43.10 -27.02 -24.01
CA ALA A 1095 -44.56 -26.88 -24.21
C ALA A 1095 -45.12 -27.94 -25.20
N SER A 1096 -44.26 -28.50 -26.06
CA SER A 1096 -44.59 -29.46 -27.13
C SER A 1096 -43.98 -30.86 -26.94
N ALA A 1097 -43.31 -31.13 -25.82
CA ALA A 1097 -42.50 -32.33 -25.56
C ALA A 1097 -41.33 -32.59 -26.54
N SER A 1098 -40.76 -31.53 -27.11
CA SER A 1098 -39.50 -31.54 -27.88
C SER A 1098 -38.32 -31.05 -27.02
N ASN A 1099 -37.08 -31.28 -27.46
CA ASN A 1099 -35.89 -30.53 -26.99
C ASN A 1099 -35.02 -30.08 -28.19
N LEU A 1100 -34.03 -29.24 -27.94
CA LEU A 1100 -32.86 -29.06 -28.81
C LEU A 1100 -32.00 -30.35 -28.82
N GLY A 1101 -31.24 -30.60 -29.88
CA GLY A 1101 -30.32 -31.73 -30.00
C GLY A 1101 -28.89 -31.44 -29.52
N ASP A 1102 -28.13 -32.48 -29.18
CA ASP A 1102 -26.76 -32.41 -28.65
C ASP A 1102 -25.83 -31.50 -29.49
N PHE A 1103 -25.82 -31.68 -30.81
CA PHE A 1103 -24.99 -30.88 -31.71
C PHE A 1103 -25.48 -29.44 -31.88
N GLN A 1104 -26.78 -29.18 -31.66
CA GLN A 1104 -27.35 -27.83 -31.63
C GLN A 1104 -26.88 -27.09 -30.37
N PHE A 1105 -26.93 -27.73 -29.19
CA PHE A 1105 -26.35 -27.18 -27.95
C PHE A 1105 -24.84 -26.96 -28.08
N LEU A 1106 -24.09 -27.95 -28.57
CA LEU A 1106 -22.64 -27.84 -28.77
C LEU A 1106 -22.29 -26.69 -29.75
N PHE A 1107 -23.04 -26.52 -30.84
CA PHE A 1107 -22.83 -25.42 -31.78
C PHE A 1107 -23.06 -24.05 -31.11
N ILE A 1108 -24.15 -23.90 -30.36
CA ILE A 1108 -24.44 -22.65 -29.63
C ILE A 1108 -23.29 -22.36 -28.67
N ASP A 1109 -23.02 -23.24 -27.72
CA ASP A 1109 -22.13 -22.94 -26.60
C ASP A 1109 -20.66 -22.80 -27.02
N LEU A 1110 -20.14 -23.76 -27.79
CA LEU A 1110 -18.72 -23.85 -28.13
C LEU A 1110 -18.31 -23.02 -29.35
N LEU A 1111 -19.17 -22.96 -30.39
CA LEU A 1111 -18.81 -22.36 -31.68
C LEU A 1111 -19.37 -20.95 -31.86
N LEU A 1112 -20.47 -20.60 -31.19
CA LEU A 1112 -21.10 -19.28 -31.29
C LEU A 1112 -20.84 -18.44 -30.03
N ILE A 1113 -21.24 -18.90 -28.84
CA ILE A 1113 -21.22 -18.12 -27.60
C ILE A 1113 -19.79 -17.89 -27.09
N LEU A 1114 -18.98 -18.95 -26.97
CA LEU A 1114 -17.62 -18.84 -26.43
C LEU A 1114 -16.71 -17.90 -27.25
N PRO A 1115 -16.61 -17.99 -28.60
CA PRO A 1115 -15.76 -17.08 -29.37
C PRO A 1115 -16.24 -15.62 -29.34
N ILE A 1116 -17.56 -15.39 -29.42
CA ILE A 1116 -18.13 -14.03 -29.34
C ILE A 1116 -17.84 -13.41 -27.96
N ALA A 1117 -17.98 -14.18 -26.86
CA ALA A 1117 -17.67 -13.71 -25.52
C ALA A 1117 -16.17 -13.37 -25.32
N ILE A 1118 -15.27 -14.24 -25.79
CA ILE A 1118 -13.82 -14.03 -25.72
C ILE A 1118 -13.42 -12.77 -26.51
N PHE A 1119 -13.84 -12.66 -27.78
CA PHE A 1119 -13.38 -11.58 -28.65
C PHE A 1119 -14.06 -10.24 -28.35
N MET A 1120 -15.31 -10.22 -27.87
CA MET A 1120 -15.90 -9.01 -27.27
C MET A 1120 -15.02 -8.52 -26.10
N GLY A 1121 -14.55 -9.46 -25.27
CA GLY A 1121 -13.62 -9.24 -24.16
C GLY A 1121 -12.30 -8.56 -24.55
N TRP A 1122 -11.80 -8.79 -25.77
CA TRP A 1122 -10.49 -8.31 -26.22
C TRP A 1122 -10.43 -6.78 -26.49
N THR A 1123 -11.59 -6.12 -26.54
CA THR A 1123 -11.70 -4.70 -26.92
C THR A 1123 -10.92 -3.76 -25.99
N GLY A 1124 -9.97 -3.00 -26.55
CA GLY A 1124 -9.12 -2.06 -25.80
C GLY A 1124 -9.77 -0.70 -25.45
N PRO A 1125 -9.10 0.11 -24.61
CA PRO A 1125 -9.61 1.40 -24.12
C PRO A 1125 -9.65 2.48 -25.20
N PHE A 1126 -10.60 3.41 -25.02
CA PHE A 1126 -10.62 4.67 -25.76
C PHE A 1126 -9.49 5.60 -25.26
N PRO A 1127 -8.75 6.31 -26.14
CA PRO A 1127 -7.52 7.01 -25.76
C PRO A 1127 -7.73 8.31 -24.96
N VAL A 1128 -8.96 8.85 -24.91
CA VAL A 1128 -9.27 10.10 -24.19
C VAL A 1128 -10.14 9.80 -22.98
N LEU A 1129 -9.77 10.25 -21.79
CA LEU A 1129 -10.63 10.18 -20.62
C LEU A 1129 -11.90 11.03 -20.79
N SER A 1130 -13.06 10.44 -20.53
CA SER A 1130 -14.37 11.11 -20.61
C SER A 1130 -14.91 11.49 -19.24
N LYS A 1131 -15.67 12.60 -19.14
CA LYS A 1131 -16.27 13.07 -17.87
C LYS A 1131 -17.30 12.10 -17.25
N LYS A 1132 -17.87 11.20 -18.04
CA LYS A 1132 -18.84 10.20 -17.57
C LYS A 1132 -18.09 9.03 -16.93
N ARG A 1133 -18.38 8.69 -15.67
CA ARG A 1133 -17.87 7.48 -15.00
C ARG A 1133 -18.76 6.25 -15.35
N PRO A 1134 -18.22 5.02 -15.41
CA PRO A 1134 -19.00 3.82 -15.74
C PRO A 1134 -19.83 3.31 -14.54
N THR A 1135 -20.85 2.49 -14.78
CA THR A 1135 -21.79 2.06 -13.73
C THR A 1135 -21.17 1.06 -12.75
N ALA A 1136 -21.15 1.38 -11.46
CA ALA A 1136 -20.42 0.63 -10.44
C ALA A 1136 -21.03 -0.72 -10.02
N ASN A 1137 -22.35 -0.91 -10.17
CA ASN A 1137 -23.13 -2.04 -9.62
C ASN A 1137 -23.95 -2.75 -10.71
N LEU A 1138 -23.92 -4.08 -10.73
CA LEU A 1138 -24.67 -4.91 -11.69
C LEU A 1138 -26.19 -4.76 -11.50
N VAL A 1139 -26.67 -4.96 -10.27
CA VAL A 1139 -28.09 -4.84 -9.91
C VAL A 1139 -28.44 -3.35 -9.72
N SER A 1140 -28.42 -2.61 -10.81
CA SER A 1140 -28.82 -1.20 -10.86
C SER A 1140 -29.88 -0.99 -11.94
N ARG A 1141 -30.83 -0.07 -11.71
CA ARG A 1141 -31.95 0.20 -12.65
C ARG A 1141 -31.44 0.50 -14.08
N LYS A 1142 -30.33 1.26 -14.19
CA LYS A 1142 -29.65 1.60 -15.46
C LYS A 1142 -29.07 0.40 -16.22
N VAL A 1143 -28.89 -0.75 -15.57
CA VAL A 1143 -28.40 -2.01 -16.16
C VAL A 1143 -29.54 -3.01 -16.36
N LEU A 1144 -30.40 -3.18 -15.35
CA LEU A 1144 -31.44 -4.20 -15.34
C LEU A 1144 -32.64 -3.86 -16.24
N THR A 1145 -33.10 -2.60 -16.28
CA THR A 1145 -34.23 -2.20 -17.14
C THR A 1145 -33.99 -2.47 -18.63
N PRO A 1146 -32.86 -2.05 -19.26
CA PRO A 1146 -32.61 -2.40 -20.66
C PRO A 1146 -32.36 -3.89 -20.88
N LEU A 1147 -31.77 -4.61 -19.91
CA LEU A 1147 -31.55 -6.06 -19.99
C LEU A 1147 -32.89 -6.82 -20.03
N LEU A 1148 -33.81 -6.53 -19.09
CA LEU A 1148 -35.14 -7.13 -19.07
C LEU A 1148 -35.97 -6.75 -20.31
N GLY A 1149 -35.82 -5.51 -20.82
CA GLY A 1149 -36.44 -5.10 -22.08
C GLY A 1149 -35.95 -5.92 -23.27
N GLN A 1150 -34.64 -6.20 -23.35
CA GLN A 1150 -34.07 -7.07 -24.38
C GLN A 1150 -34.55 -8.52 -24.26
N VAL A 1151 -34.60 -9.09 -23.05
CA VAL A 1151 -35.17 -10.42 -22.79
C VAL A 1151 -36.64 -10.50 -23.25
N ALA A 1152 -37.46 -9.49 -22.93
CA ALA A 1152 -38.86 -9.45 -23.34
C ALA A 1152 -39.04 -9.36 -24.87
N ILE A 1153 -38.15 -8.66 -25.58
CA ILE A 1153 -38.14 -8.61 -27.05
C ILE A 1153 -37.78 -9.98 -27.63
N SER A 1154 -36.77 -10.68 -27.10
CA SER A 1154 -36.42 -12.02 -27.58
C SER A 1154 -37.53 -13.05 -27.34
N ILE A 1155 -38.16 -13.04 -26.16
CA ILE A 1155 -39.35 -13.86 -25.88
C ILE A 1155 -40.45 -13.62 -26.93
N LEU A 1156 -40.69 -12.36 -27.32
CA LEU A 1156 -41.68 -12.03 -28.33
C LEU A 1156 -41.29 -12.53 -29.73
N ILE A 1157 -40.03 -12.39 -30.14
CA ILE A 1157 -39.52 -12.88 -31.43
C ILE A 1157 -39.66 -14.40 -31.52
N GLN A 1158 -39.22 -15.13 -30.49
CA GLN A 1158 -39.35 -16.60 -30.42
C GLN A 1158 -40.82 -17.04 -30.41
N ALA A 1159 -41.68 -16.39 -29.63
CA ALA A 1159 -43.12 -16.71 -29.59
C ALA A 1159 -43.81 -16.49 -30.95
N VAL A 1160 -43.45 -15.42 -31.67
CA VAL A 1160 -43.94 -15.16 -33.03
C VAL A 1160 -43.45 -16.22 -34.00
N ALA A 1161 -42.16 -16.58 -33.97
CA ALA A 1161 -41.61 -17.64 -34.83
C ALA A 1161 -42.29 -18.99 -34.58
N PHE A 1162 -42.35 -19.42 -33.31
CA PHE A 1162 -43.01 -20.66 -32.87
C PHE A 1162 -44.47 -20.76 -33.34
N GLN A 1163 -45.24 -19.66 -33.20
CA GLN A 1163 -46.63 -19.62 -33.64
C GLN A 1163 -46.79 -19.46 -35.17
N ALA A 1164 -45.80 -18.92 -35.87
CA ALA A 1164 -45.80 -18.81 -37.34
C ALA A 1164 -45.53 -20.17 -38.02
N VAL A 1165 -44.57 -20.95 -37.49
CA VAL A 1165 -44.23 -22.31 -37.96
C VAL A 1165 -45.46 -23.23 -37.92
N ARG A 1166 -46.21 -23.19 -36.81
CA ARG A 1166 -47.45 -23.96 -36.59
C ARG A 1166 -48.58 -23.69 -37.60
N ARG A 1167 -48.47 -22.62 -38.40
CA ARG A 1167 -49.44 -22.25 -39.45
C ARG A 1167 -49.00 -22.67 -40.85
N GLN A 1168 -47.81 -23.25 -41.00
CA GLN A 1168 -47.26 -23.62 -42.30
C GLN A 1168 -47.79 -24.97 -42.81
N PRO A 1169 -48.02 -25.13 -44.13
CA PRO A 1169 -48.54 -26.38 -44.69
C PRO A 1169 -47.51 -27.52 -44.73
N TRP A 1170 -46.23 -27.21 -44.50
CA TRP A 1170 -45.12 -28.17 -44.42
C TRP A 1170 -44.71 -28.49 -42.96
N PHE A 1171 -45.49 -28.03 -41.98
CA PHE A 1171 -45.22 -28.22 -40.55
C PHE A 1171 -45.18 -29.69 -40.13
N ILE A 1172 -44.06 -30.13 -39.55
CA ILE A 1172 -43.90 -31.46 -38.95
C ILE A 1172 -44.10 -31.33 -37.42
N PRO A 1173 -45.20 -31.86 -36.84
CA PRO A 1173 -45.42 -31.85 -35.40
C PRO A 1173 -44.50 -32.86 -34.69
N PRO A 1174 -44.11 -32.62 -33.42
CA PRO A 1174 -43.34 -33.59 -32.66
C PRO A 1174 -44.14 -34.86 -32.37
N HIS A 1175 -43.51 -36.02 -32.61
CA HIS A 1175 -44.07 -37.32 -32.22
C HIS A 1175 -43.96 -37.53 -30.71
N LEU A 1176 -45.08 -37.90 -30.07
CA LEU A 1176 -45.21 -38.07 -28.62
C LEU A 1176 -44.85 -39.49 -28.16
N ASP A 1177 -43.54 -39.79 -28.18
CA ASP A 1177 -43.02 -40.98 -27.50
C ASP A 1177 -42.96 -40.77 -25.98
N ARG A 1178 -43.21 -41.82 -25.20
CA ARG A 1178 -43.29 -41.74 -23.73
C ARG A 1178 -41.95 -41.89 -23.01
N GLU A 1179 -40.94 -42.38 -23.74
CA GLU A 1179 -39.65 -42.82 -23.19
C GLU A 1179 -38.46 -42.01 -23.78
N LYS A 1180 -38.63 -41.33 -24.92
CA LYS A 1180 -37.65 -40.41 -25.50
C LYS A 1180 -38.35 -39.17 -26.06
N SER A 1181 -37.69 -38.01 -26.03
CA SER A 1181 -38.17 -36.76 -26.63
C SER A 1181 -37.80 -36.71 -28.12
N ASN A 1182 -38.75 -36.38 -28.99
CA ASN A 1182 -38.47 -36.21 -30.42
C ASN A 1182 -37.78 -34.86 -30.71
N ILE A 1183 -36.58 -34.93 -31.29
CA ILE A 1183 -35.72 -33.78 -31.63
C ILE A 1183 -35.96 -33.31 -33.09
N GLU A 1184 -36.37 -34.20 -34.00
CA GLU A 1184 -36.59 -33.92 -35.42
C GLU A 1184 -38.00 -33.38 -35.66
N ASN A 1185 -38.15 -32.05 -35.53
CA ASN A 1185 -39.38 -31.34 -35.86
C ASN A 1185 -39.14 -29.88 -36.31
N SER A 1186 -40.18 -29.28 -36.89
CA SER A 1186 -40.10 -27.93 -37.46
C SER A 1186 -40.03 -26.82 -36.39
N GLU A 1187 -40.54 -27.05 -35.19
CA GLU A 1187 -40.47 -26.10 -34.07
C GLU A 1187 -39.02 -25.96 -33.59
N ASN A 1188 -38.35 -27.08 -33.37
CA ASN A 1188 -36.94 -27.14 -32.99
C ASN A 1188 -36.04 -26.49 -34.04
N THR A 1189 -36.20 -26.90 -35.31
CA THR A 1189 -35.43 -26.35 -36.44
C THR A 1189 -35.49 -24.82 -36.50
N THR A 1190 -36.70 -24.25 -36.36
CA THR A 1190 -36.88 -22.79 -36.46
C THR A 1190 -36.41 -22.05 -35.20
N LEU A 1191 -36.72 -22.55 -34.00
CA LEU A 1191 -36.27 -21.91 -32.75
C LEU A 1191 -34.74 -21.94 -32.61
N PHE A 1192 -34.08 -23.03 -33.03
CA PHE A 1192 -32.62 -23.11 -33.11
C PHE A 1192 -32.02 -22.03 -34.01
N LEU A 1193 -32.52 -21.91 -35.25
CA LEU A 1193 -31.98 -20.95 -36.23
C LEU A 1193 -32.28 -19.50 -35.83
N VAL A 1194 -33.48 -19.20 -35.34
CA VAL A 1194 -33.82 -17.86 -34.79
C VAL A 1194 -32.90 -17.51 -33.62
N SER A 1195 -32.72 -18.42 -32.65
CA SER A 1195 -31.83 -18.19 -31.50
C SER A 1195 -30.39 -17.87 -31.94
N CYS A 1196 -29.86 -18.53 -32.97
CA CYS A 1196 -28.54 -18.23 -33.51
C CYS A 1196 -28.39 -16.77 -33.94
N TYR A 1197 -29.40 -16.21 -34.63
CA TYR A 1197 -29.41 -14.79 -34.99
C TYR A 1197 -29.56 -13.88 -33.76
N GLU A 1198 -30.38 -14.26 -32.77
CA GLU A 1198 -30.54 -13.49 -31.53
C GLU A 1198 -29.26 -13.41 -30.69
N TYR A 1199 -28.49 -14.49 -30.59
CA TYR A 1199 -27.20 -14.51 -29.92
C TYR A 1199 -26.19 -13.59 -30.64
N ILE A 1200 -26.09 -13.68 -31.98
CA ILE A 1200 -25.20 -12.82 -32.79
C ILE A 1200 -25.59 -11.35 -32.64
N LEU A 1201 -26.88 -11.03 -32.76
CA LEU A 1201 -27.41 -9.67 -32.58
C LEU A 1201 -27.14 -9.12 -31.17
N SER A 1202 -27.32 -9.94 -30.14
CA SER A 1202 -27.02 -9.59 -28.75
C SER A 1202 -25.54 -9.25 -28.55
N GLY A 1203 -24.63 -10.01 -29.18
CA GLY A 1203 -23.20 -9.73 -29.19
C GLY A 1203 -22.86 -8.37 -29.82
N ILE A 1204 -23.48 -8.04 -30.95
CA ILE A 1204 -23.32 -6.75 -31.64
C ILE A 1204 -23.84 -5.59 -30.76
N VAL A 1205 -25.07 -5.70 -30.25
CA VAL A 1205 -25.76 -4.64 -29.50
C VAL A 1205 -25.05 -4.32 -28.16
N LEU A 1206 -24.39 -5.30 -27.54
CA LEU A 1206 -23.60 -5.09 -26.32
C LEU A 1206 -22.14 -4.65 -26.56
N SER A 1207 -21.68 -4.66 -27.81
CA SER A 1207 -20.30 -4.29 -28.19
C SER A 1207 -20.11 -2.80 -28.51
N VAL A 1208 -21.02 -1.94 -28.08
CA VAL A 1208 -20.91 -0.47 -28.23
C VAL A 1208 -19.63 0.05 -27.55
N GLY A 1209 -18.83 0.81 -28.30
CA GLY A 1209 -17.48 1.23 -27.92
C GLY A 1209 -17.40 2.51 -27.07
N ARG A 1210 -17.58 3.66 -27.74
CA ARG A 1210 -17.47 4.99 -27.12
C ARG A 1210 -18.49 5.15 -25.97
N PRO A 1211 -18.15 5.81 -24.86
CA PRO A 1211 -16.96 6.65 -24.64
C PRO A 1211 -15.81 5.96 -23.88
N PHE A 1212 -15.87 4.64 -23.64
CA PHE A 1212 -14.91 3.93 -22.79
C PHE A 1212 -14.01 2.95 -23.56
N ARG A 1213 -14.55 2.31 -24.59
CA ARG A 1213 -13.85 1.30 -25.41
C ARG A 1213 -13.66 1.82 -26.83
N ARG A 1214 -12.73 1.22 -27.58
CA ARG A 1214 -12.62 1.44 -29.03
C ARG A 1214 -13.89 0.92 -29.75
N PRO A 1215 -14.26 1.46 -30.92
CA PRO A 1215 -15.36 0.91 -31.71
C PRO A 1215 -15.03 -0.53 -32.18
N MET A 1216 -16.07 -1.36 -32.34
CA MET A 1216 -15.92 -2.77 -32.74
C MET A 1216 -15.16 -2.96 -34.07
N SER A 1217 -15.19 -1.98 -34.98
CA SER A 1217 -14.42 -2.00 -36.24
C SER A 1217 -12.90 -2.05 -36.06
N HIS A 1218 -12.39 -1.70 -34.88
CA HIS A 1218 -10.96 -1.83 -34.54
C HIS A 1218 -10.62 -3.21 -33.91
N ASN A 1219 -11.62 -4.03 -33.60
CA ASN A 1219 -11.48 -5.38 -33.07
C ASN A 1219 -11.72 -6.38 -34.22
N LEU A 1220 -10.74 -6.50 -35.13
CA LEU A 1220 -10.83 -7.37 -36.30
C LEU A 1220 -11.20 -8.83 -35.95
N PRO A 1221 -10.65 -9.48 -34.91
CA PRO A 1221 -11.06 -10.84 -34.53
C PRO A 1221 -12.55 -10.94 -34.22
N PHE A 1222 -13.11 -10.00 -33.45
CA PHE A 1222 -14.54 -9.97 -33.15
C PHE A 1222 -15.41 -9.79 -34.41
N VAL A 1223 -15.01 -8.87 -35.31
CA VAL A 1223 -15.73 -8.65 -36.58
C VAL A 1223 -15.68 -9.89 -37.46
N VAL A 1224 -14.52 -10.55 -37.58
CA VAL A 1224 -14.36 -11.80 -38.34
C VAL A 1224 -15.24 -12.90 -37.75
N THR A 1225 -15.26 -13.09 -36.42
CA THR A 1225 -16.13 -14.07 -35.77
C THR A 1225 -17.61 -13.79 -36.03
N ILE A 1226 -18.08 -12.54 -35.89
CA ILE A 1226 -19.47 -12.17 -36.17
C ILE A 1226 -19.84 -12.42 -37.65
N VAL A 1227 -18.95 -12.12 -38.59
CA VAL A 1227 -19.19 -12.40 -40.02
C VAL A 1227 -19.22 -13.90 -40.29
N VAL A 1228 -18.31 -14.68 -39.72
CA VAL A 1228 -18.24 -16.14 -39.92
C VAL A 1228 -19.45 -16.84 -39.30
N THR A 1229 -19.86 -16.49 -38.07
CA THR A 1229 -21.04 -17.10 -37.44
C THR A 1229 -22.32 -16.71 -38.17
N LEU A 1230 -22.46 -15.46 -38.62
CA LEU A 1230 -23.63 -15.03 -39.41
C LEU A 1230 -23.69 -15.73 -40.77
N LEU A 1231 -22.56 -15.84 -41.50
CA LEU A 1231 -22.51 -16.58 -42.76
C LEU A 1231 -22.84 -18.07 -42.58
N PHE A 1232 -22.35 -18.70 -41.51
CA PHE A 1232 -22.65 -20.10 -41.21
C PHE A 1232 -24.11 -20.31 -40.79
N SER A 1233 -24.69 -19.42 -39.97
CA SER A 1233 -26.12 -19.45 -39.64
C SER A 1233 -27.01 -19.25 -40.87
N SER A 1234 -26.62 -18.36 -41.80
CA SER A 1234 -27.31 -18.18 -43.08
C SER A 1234 -27.15 -19.38 -44.02
N TYR A 1235 -25.98 -20.04 -44.03
CA TYR A 1235 -25.80 -21.29 -44.76
C TYR A 1235 -26.72 -22.40 -44.23
N MET A 1236 -26.84 -22.55 -42.90
CA MET A 1236 -27.79 -23.49 -42.29
C MET A 1236 -29.26 -23.15 -42.54
N LEU A 1237 -29.59 -21.88 -42.80
CA LEU A 1237 -30.96 -21.43 -43.10
C LEU A 1237 -31.35 -21.68 -44.57
N PHE A 1238 -30.48 -21.37 -45.53
CA PHE A 1238 -30.84 -21.34 -46.96
C PHE A 1238 -30.56 -22.63 -47.72
N ASP A 1239 -29.40 -23.27 -47.52
CA ASP A 1239 -29.00 -24.46 -48.32
C ASP A 1239 -27.99 -25.37 -47.58
N PRO A 1240 -28.34 -25.91 -46.40
CA PRO A 1240 -27.48 -26.87 -45.69
C PRO A 1240 -27.33 -28.17 -46.49
N SER A 1241 -26.09 -28.60 -46.74
CA SER A 1241 -25.81 -29.89 -47.38
C SER A 1241 -26.43 -31.07 -46.60
N ASP A 1242 -26.86 -32.13 -47.30
CA ASP A 1242 -27.55 -33.30 -46.72
C ASP A 1242 -26.86 -33.90 -45.48
N TRP A 1243 -25.52 -33.88 -45.44
CA TRP A 1243 -24.74 -34.35 -44.30
C TRP A 1243 -24.87 -33.40 -43.10
N LEU A 1244 -24.74 -32.09 -43.31
CA LEU A 1244 -24.87 -31.09 -42.26
C LEU A 1244 -26.32 -31.00 -41.74
N ALA A 1245 -27.30 -31.09 -42.62
CA ALA A 1245 -28.72 -31.09 -42.24
C ALA A 1245 -29.06 -32.28 -41.33
N LYS A 1246 -28.53 -33.48 -41.62
CA LYS A 1246 -28.68 -34.68 -40.77
C LYS A 1246 -27.88 -34.56 -39.47
N PHE A 1247 -26.65 -34.06 -39.53
CA PHE A 1247 -25.80 -33.86 -38.35
C PHE A 1247 -26.38 -32.85 -37.35
N MET A 1248 -27.01 -31.78 -37.85
CA MET A 1248 -27.67 -30.74 -37.06
C MET A 1248 -29.17 -31.00 -36.84
N GLN A 1249 -29.70 -32.15 -37.28
CA GLN A 1249 -31.10 -32.56 -37.13
C GLN A 1249 -32.13 -31.51 -37.63
N LEU A 1250 -31.82 -30.87 -38.76
CA LEU A 1250 -32.63 -29.80 -39.35
C LEU A 1250 -33.73 -30.37 -40.26
N THR A 1251 -34.98 -29.97 -40.04
CA THR A 1251 -36.10 -30.31 -40.93
C THR A 1251 -36.19 -29.36 -42.13
N LYS A 1252 -36.78 -29.84 -43.23
CA LYS A 1252 -36.89 -29.08 -44.48
C LYS A 1252 -37.91 -27.94 -44.36
N MET A 1253 -37.44 -26.70 -44.43
CA MET A 1253 -38.29 -25.50 -44.54
C MET A 1253 -38.55 -25.15 -46.01
N SER A 1254 -39.53 -24.28 -46.26
CA SER A 1254 -39.87 -23.78 -47.60
C SER A 1254 -39.23 -22.42 -47.87
N TRP A 1255 -38.72 -22.19 -49.07
CA TRP A 1255 -38.12 -20.92 -49.54
C TRP A 1255 -39.04 -19.68 -49.48
N GLY A 1256 -40.33 -19.86 -49.16
CA GLY A 1256 -41.30 -18.78 -48.97
C GLY A 1256 -41.58 -18.43 -47.49
N PHE A 1257 -40.75 -18.91 -46.56
CA PHE A 1257 -40.82 -18.68 -45.11
C PHE A 1257 -39.48 -18.19 -44.59
#